data_AF-A0A535K2B6-F1
#
_entry.id   AF-A0A535K2B6-F1
#
_cell.length_a   1.000
_cell.length_b   1.000
_cell.length_c   1.000
_cell.angle_alpha   90.00
_cell.angle_beta   90.00
_cell.angle_gamma   90.00
#
_symmetry.space_group_name_H-M   'P 1'
#
loop_
_entity.id
_entity.type
_entity.pdbx_description
1 polymer ?
#
loop_
_entity_poly.entity_id
_entity_poly.type
_entity_poly.pdbx_seq_one_letter_code
_entity_poly.pdbx_strand_id
1 'polypeptide(L)'
;MPTYRDYFADVKKRIREATPEQVQDLIRSGDIQLGDVREKDEWNAGHIVGAVHVPKSYLEQWAEDRLPEKEKTTVLYCAGGVRSAMAADTLQKLGYSNVISMAGGFNRWKDSGKPWTTPASFTPEQAQRYSRHLLIPEVGEGGQQKLLDSKVLLIGAGGLGSPAAYYLASAGVGTLGIVDSDVVDLTNLQRQILHTTDRIGESKVSSAKRTLEALNPDVKIVGYEERLSAANIDRIIEGYDLVIDGADNFPTRYLLNDASVKHRVPVVHGSIFRFEGQVTVFKPFEGPCYRCLFPEPPPPELAPSCAEAGVLGVLPGVIGTIQATEAIKLVLGIGEPLVGRYLLYDALEGSFREVRLRRDPECPVCGDHPTITDYIVMACNSGPSATTSSPTATADIRRARMDISYSDLLENDVHAVTSKKALEAAINALKAEARRTGGSDEFQSLELQDVSDVVLADFKKFADATAEFATRNKQLTPSRIADVAIAGMLSASPDCHTYYVNAQGAGFLSRPVRSTGTDARIPSGGTSLGGPDQAGLTGKILAGGVAYITWREFISESNYKIGDALRAMLDKAVANGAKAWLFDLRGNFGGIGPTDAMASWFLNGEPTLTTMTKTGSSGTTTALKELRLPDEYQLPMVIILNDRGGSGPEVLTAALKEN
;
A
#
# COMPACT_ATOMS: atom_id res chain seq x y z
N MET A 1 -18.07 -73.48 -21.71
CA MET A 1 -17.62 -72.30 -20.95
C MET A 1 -18.76 -71.29 -20.92
N PRO A 2 -18.92 -70.47 -19.87
CA PRO A 2 -19.85 -69.34 -19.93
C PRO A 2 -19.42 -68.38 -21.05
N THR A 3 -20.39 -67.84 -21.79
CA THR A 3 -20.12 -66.85 -22.83
C THR A 3 -19.99 -65.44 -22.24
N TYR A 4 -19.47 -64.50 -23.03
CA TYR A 4 -19.44 -63.09 -22.66
C TYR A 4 -20.84 -62.51 -22.34
N ARG A 5 -21.91 -63.05 -22.95
CA ARG A 5 -23.30 -62.66 -22.66
C ARG A 5 -23.76 -63.19 -21.30
N ASP A 6 -23.36 -64.41 -20.93
CA ASP A 6 -23.69 -65.02 -19.63
C ASP A 6 -22.99 -64.28 -18.49
N TYR A 7 -21.71 -63.96 -18.66
CA TYR A 7 -20.94 -63.14 -17.71
C TYR A 7 -21.58 -61.74 -17.53
N PHE A 8 -21.98 -61.09 -18.62
CA PHE A 8 -22.67 -59.80 -18.54
C PHE A 8 -24.05 -59.88 -17.85
N ALA A 9 -24.82 -60.94 -18.12
CA ALA A 9 -26.12 -61.18 -17.48
C ALA A 9 -26.01 -61.55 -15.99
N ASP A 10 -24.87 -62.09 -15.57
CA ASP A 10 -24.52 -62.34 -14.16
C ASP A 10 -24.09 -61.04 -13.45
N VAL A 11 -23.19 -60.25 -14.04
CA VAL A 11 -22.79 -58.91 -13.54
C VAL A 11 -24.01 -58.01 -13.35
N LYS A 12 -24.96 -57.99 -14.31
CA LYS A 12 -26.20 -57.19 -14.20
C LYS A 12 -27.14 -57.59 -13.06
N LYS A 13 -26.92 -58.71 -12.36
CA LYS A 13 -27.67 -59.08 -11.15
C LYS A 13 -27.02 -58.58 -9.86
N ARG A 14 -25.72 -58.22 -9.89
CA ARG A 14 -24.96 -57.69 -8.74
C ARG A 14 -24.90 -56.16 -8.71
N ILE A 15 -24.95 -55.52 -9.88
CA ILE A 15 -24.78 -54.07 -10.00
C ILE A 15 -26.11 -53.34 -9.91
N ARG A 16 -26.15 -52.31 -9.05
CA ARG A 16 -27.27 -51.36 -8.95
C ARG A 16 -27.28 -50.47 -10.19
N GLU A 17 -28.38 -50.47 -10.93
CA GLU A 17 -28.58 -49.54 -12.05
C GLU A 17 -29.51 -48.38 -11.67
N ALA A 18 -29.30 -47.22 -12.30
CA ALA A 18 -30.12 -46.02 -12.15
C ALA A 18 -30.39 -45.35 -13.52
N THR A 19 -31.53 -44.69 -13.69
CA THR A 19 -31.86 -43.94 -14.92
C THR A 19 -31.17 -42.57 -14.96
N PRO A 20 -31.04 -41.90 -16.12
CA PRO A 20 -30.54 -40.53 -16.22
C PRO A 20 -31.25 -39.51 -15.31
N GLU A 21 -32.53 -39.73 -14.99
CA GLU A 21 -33.31 -38.89 -14.07
C GLU A 21 -32.80 -39.07 -12.64
N GLN A 22 -32.71 -40.34 -12.19
CA GLN A 22 -32.20 -40.69 -10.87
C GLN A 22 -30.74 -40.25 -10.70
N VAL A 23 -29.92 -40.35 -11.76
CA VAL A 23 -28.53 -39.85 -11.75
C VAL A 23 -28.49 -38.32 -11.71
N GLN A 24 -29.40 -37.61 -12.39
CA GLN A 24 -29.49 -36.15 -12.29
C GLN A 24 -29.90 -35.70 -10.87
N ASP A 25 -30.82 -36.39 -10.22
CA ASP A 25 -31.24 -36.07 -8.84
C ASP A 25 -30.16 -36.43 -7.81
N LEU A 26 -29.38 -37.50 -8.05
CA LEU A 26 -28.15 -37.78 -7.30
C LEU A 26 -27.10 -36.68 -7.48
N ILE A 27 -26.82 -36.21 -8.71
CA ILE A 27 -25.92 -35.07 -8.98
C ILE A 27 -26.40 -33.81 -8.23
N ARG A 28 -27.72 -33.53 -8.23
CA ARG A 28 -28.31 -32.40 -7.50
C ARG A 28 -28.14 -32.48 -5.98
N SER A 29 -28.03 -33.69 -5.42
CA SER A 29 -27.78 -33.88 -3.99
C SER A 29 -26.33 -33.62 -3.57
N GLY A 30 -25.39 -33.54 -4.53
CA GLY A 30 -23.97 -33.26 -4.30
C GLY A 30 -23.14 -34.43 -3.74
N ASP A 31 -23.76 -35.42 -3.12
CA ASP A 31 -23.07 -36.52 -2.42
C ASP A 31 -22.76 -37.75 -3.31
N ILE A 32 -22.16 -37.50 -4.48
CA ILE A 32 -21.69 -38.56 -5.38
C ILE A 32 -20.28 -38.28 -5.93
N GLN A 33 -19.64 -39.34 -6.43
CA GLN A 33 -18.58 -39.25 -7.43
C GLN A 33 -19.13 -39.73 -8.78
N LEU A 34 -18.78 -39.07 -9.90
CA LEU A 34 -19.31 -39.40 -11.23
C LEU A 34 -18.16 -39.77 -12.19
N GLY A 35 -18.06 -41.05 -12.58
CA GLY A 35 -16.99 -41.56 -13.43
C GLY A 35 -17.43 -41.89 -14.86
N ASP A 36 -16.72 -41.38 -15.85
CA ASP A 36 -16.88 -41.76 -17.26
C ASP A 36 -15.86 -42.82 -17.67
N VAL A 37 -16.34 -44.03 -17.99
CA VAL A 37 -15.49 -45.19 -18.33
C VAL A 37 -15.31 -45.40 -19.84
N ARG A 38 -15.56 -44.37 -20.64
CA ARG A 38 -15.29 -44.36 -22.09
C ARG A 38 -13.81 -44.06 -22.40
N GLU A 39 -13.37 -44.36 -23.61
CA GLU A 39 -12.00 -44.04 -24.05
C GLU A 39 -11.86 -42.54 -24.40
N LYS A 40 -10.63 -42.00 -24.53
CA LYS A 40 -10.42 -40.53 -24.62
C LYS A 40 -11.15 -39.87 -25.80
N ASP A 41 -11.26 -40.52 -26.96
CA ASP A 41 -11.97 -39.94 -28.12
C ASP A 41 -13.48 -39.76 -27.88
N GLU A 42 -14.10 -40.68 -27.14
CA GLU A 42 -15.51 -40.57 -26.76
C GLU A 42 -15.74 -39.48 -25.70
N TRP A 43 -14.79 -39.31 -24.77
CA TRP A 43 -14.78 -38.22 -23.79
C TRP A 43 -14.63 -36.86 -24.47
N ASN A 44 -13.72 -36.76 -25.45
CA ASN A 44 -13.51 -35.60 -26.32
C ASN A 44 -14.77 -35.27 -27.15
N ALA A 45 -15.52 -36.28 -27.60
CA ALA A 45 -16.80 -36.11 -28.28
C ALA A 45 -17.97 -35.67 -27.35
N GLY A 46 -17.70 -35.41 -26.07
CA GLY A 46 -18.66 -34.88 -25.10
C GLY A 46 -18.96 -35.84 -23.95
N HIS A 47 -19.12 -35.30 -22.74
CA HIS A 47 -19.30 -36.00 -21.46
C HIS A 47 -20.28 -35.25 -20.53
N ILE A 48 -20.69 -35.86 -19.43
CA ILE A 48 -21.61 -35.26 -18.44
C ILE A 48 -20.87 -34.23 -17.58
N VAL A 49 -21.49 -33.06 -17.37
CA VAL A 49 -20.92 -31.99 -16.53
C VAL A 49 -20.62 -32.51 -15.12
N GLY A 50 -19.40 -32.28 -14.63
CA GLY A 50 -18.95 -32.75 -13.31
C GLY A 50 -18.50 -34.23 -13.27
N ALA A 51 -18.44 -34.92 -14.41
CA ALA A 51 -17.80 -36.24 -14.47
C ALA A 51 -16.27 -36.15 -14.42
N VAL A 52 -15.63 -37.21 -13.93
CA VAL A 52 -14.18 -37.44 -14.01
C VAL A 52 -13.92 -38.55 -15.04
N HIS A 53 -12.93 -38.33 -15.91
CA HIS A 53 -12.56 -39.32 -16.93
C HIS A 53 -11.72 -40.46 -16.33
N VAL A 54 -12.22 -41.70 -16.42
CA VAL A 54 -11.54 -42.89 -15.89
C VAL A 54 -11.79 -44.10 -16.81
N PRO A 55 -11.09 -44.17 -17.97
CA PRO A 55 -11.32 -45.18 -19.01
C PRO A 55 -11.41 -46.60 -18.48
N LYS A 56 -12.31 -47.43 -19.02
CA LYS A 56 -12.42 -48.85 -18.62
C LYS A 56 -11.14 -49.66 -18.92
N SER A 57 -10.24 -49.12 -19.72
CA SER A 57 -8.88 -49.61 -20.03
C SER A 57 -7.82 -49.33 -18.94
N TYR A 58 -8.02 -48.29 -18.10
CA TYR A 58 -7.09 -47.87 -17.03
C TYR A 58 -7.74 -47.81 -15.63
N LEU A 59 -9.01 -48.20 -15.51
CA LEU A 59 -9.82 -48.14 -14.29
C LEU A 59 -9.11 -48.72 -13.06
N GLU A 60 -8.55 -49.93 -13.18
CA GLU A 60 -7.84 -50.62 -12.11
C GLU A 60 -6.57 -49.89 -11.63
N GLN A 61 -6.02 -48.97 -12.43
CA GLN A 61 -4.84 -48.16 -12.09
C GLN A 61 -5.21 -46.74 -11.63
N TRP A 62 -6.26 -46.14 -12.17
CA TRP A 62 -6.59 -44.71 -11.97
C TRP A 62 -7.75 -44.47 -11.02
N ALA A 63 -8.52 -45.48 -10.61
CA ALA A 63 -9.69 -45.29 -9.75
C ALA A 63 -9.35 -44.64 -8.41
N GLU A 64 -8.30 -45.09 -7.71
CA GLU A 64 -7.95 -44.56 -6.37
C GLU A 64 -7.45 -43.10 -6.39
N ASP A 65 -6.94 -42.64 -7.54
CA ASP A 65 -6.53 -41.24 -7.80
C ASP A 65 -7.73 -40.36 -8.21
N ARG A 66 -8.60 -40.89 -9.08
CA ARG A 66 -9.67 -40.11 -9.74
C ARG A 66 -11.06 -40.22 -9.12
N LEU A 67 -11.26 -41.19 -8.23
CA LEU A 67 -12.51 -41.44 -7.49
C LEU A 67 -12.22 -41.80 -6.01
N PRO A 68 -11.37 -41.04 -5.29
CA PRO A 68 -10.75 -41.47 -4.02
C PRO A 68 -11.74 -41.85 -2.89
N GLU A 69 -12.97 -41.33 -2.88
CA GLU A 69 -13.94 -41.54 -1.81
C GLU A 69 -14.67 -42.91 -1.96
N LYS A 70 -14.00 -44.02 -1.59
CA LYS A 70 -14.52 -45.41 -1.77
C LYS A 70 -15.86 -45.69 -1.09
N GLU A 71 -16.15 -44.98 0.01
CA GLU A 71 -17.37 -45.11 0.80
C GLU A 71 -18.56 -44.34 0.20
N LYS A 72 -18.29 -43.40 -0.70
CA LYS A 72 -19.30 -42.50 -1.31
C LYS A 72 -20.05 -43.18 -2.45
N THR A 73 -21.18 -42.59 -2.84
CA THR A 73 -21.96 -43.07 -3.98
C THR A 73 -21.20 -42.82 -5.28
N THR A 74 -20.60 -43.84 -5.88
CA THR A 74 -19.87 -43.72 -7.16
C THR A 74 -20.76 -44.14 -8.32
N VAL A 75 -21.19 -43.18 -9.14
CA VAL A 75 -21.97 -43.42 -10.36
C VAL A 75 -21.03 -43.53 -11.55
N LEU A 76 -21.06 -44.66 -12.25
CA LEU A 76 -20.31 -44.90 -13.48
C LEU A 76 -21.22 -44.88 -14.70
N TYR A 77 -20.73 -44.33 -15.81
CA TYR A 77 -21.41 -44.42 -17.10
C TYR A 77 -20.46 -44.67 -18.26
N CYS A 78 -21.01 -45.20 -19.35
CA CYS A 78 -20.36 -45.30 -20.64
C CYS A 78 -21.37 -44.94 -21.74
N ALA A 79 -21.07 -45.16 -23.04
CA ALA A 79 -21.99 -44.83 -24.13
C ALA A 79 -23.43 -45.39 -23.95
N GLY A 80 -23.57 -46.68 -23.60
CA GLY A 80 -24.86 -47.38 -23.49
C GLY A 80 -25.09 -48.22 -22.22
N GLY A 81 -24.35 -47.99 -21.13
CA GLY A 81 -24.50 -48.70 -19.85
C GLY A 81 -23.79 -50.07 -19.72
N VAL A 82 -23.33 -50.68 -20.82
CA VAL A 82 -22.69 -52.02 -20.80
C VAL A 82 -21.31 -51.99 -20.14
N ARG A 83 -20.40 -51.10 -20.56
CA ARG A 83 -19.05 -51.00 -19.99
C ARG A 83 -19.06 -50.49 -18.55
N SER A 84 -20.00 -49.61 -18.18
CA SER A 84 -20.13 -49.12 -16.80
C SER A 84 -20.61 -50.18 -15.81
N ALA A 85 -21.48 -51.10 -16.22
CA ALA A 85 -21.85 -52.23 -15.37
C ALA A 85 -20.64 -53.16 -15.09
N MET A 86 -19.79 -53.39 -16.09
CA MET A 86 -18.53 -54.13 -15.89
C MET A 86 -17.53 -53.37 -15.01
N ALA A 87 -17.40 -52.05 -15.22
CA ALA A 87 -16.54 -51.20 -14.41
C ALA A 87 -16.99 -51.13 -12.94
N ALA A 88 -18.31 -51.18 -12.68
CA ALA A 88 -18.84 -51.22 -11.32
C ALA A 88 -18.50 -52.53 -10.59
N ASP A 89 -18.54 -53.67 -11.28
CA ASP A 89 -18.12 -54.98 -10.76
C ASP A 89 -16.59 -55.03 -10.52
N THR A 90 -15.78 -54.27 -11.29
CA THR A 90 -14.37 -53.99 -10.95
C THR A 90 -14.25 -53.13 -9.69
N LEU A 91 -14.91 -51.96 -9.61
CA LEU A 91 -14.75 -51.05 -8.46
C LEU A 91 -15.20 -51.70 -7.13
N GLN A 92 -16.28 -52.49 -7.13
CA GLN A 92 -16.68 -53.25 -5.94
C GLN A 92 -15.58 -54.19 -5.45
N LYS A 93 -14.80 -54.80 -6.36
CA LYS A 93 -13.63 -55.65 -6.01
C LYS A 93 -12.42 -54.84 -5.52
N LEU A 94 -12.34 -53.55 -5.83
CA LEU A 94 -11.33 -52.60 -5.32
C LEU A 94 -11.76 -51.92 -4.01
N GLY A 95 -12.88 -52.36 -3.42
CA GLY A 95 -13.37 -51.92 -2.10
C GLY A 95 -14.41 -50.79 -2.11
N TYR A 96 -14.92 -50.38 -3.27
CA TYR A 96 -15.94 -49.33 -3.34
C TYR A 96 -17.31 -49.85 -2.89
N SER A 97 -17.92 -49.21 -1.90
CA SER A 97 -19.08 -49.76 -1.17
C SER A 97 -20.41 -49.59 -1.92
N ASN A 98 -20.62 -48.47 -2.62
CA ASN A 98 -21.90 -48.08 -3.23
C ASN A 98 -21.71 -47.61 -4.67
N VAL A 99 -21.44 -48.56 -5.58
CA VAL A 99 -21.24 -48.29 -7.01
C VAL A 99 -22.54 -48.50 -7.81
N ILE A 100 -22.86 -47.54 -8.67
CA ILE A 100 -24.08 -47.51 -9.51
C ILE A 100 -23.69 -47.42 -10.98
N SER A 101 -24.34 -48.16 -11.87
CA SER A 101 -24.18 -48.01 -13.33
C SER A 101 -25.38 -47.26 -13.95
N MET A 102 -25.14 -46.23 -14.76
CA MET A 102 -26.22 -45.51 -15.43
C MET A 102 -26.83 -46.31 -16.59
N ALA A 103 -28.10 -46.68 -16.47
CA ALA A 103 -28.85 -47.47 -17.43
C ALA A 103 -29.10 -46.69 -18.73
N GLY A 104 -28.57 -47.20 -19.85
CA GLY A 104 -28.63 -46.55 -21.17
C GLY A 104 -27.50 -45.54 -21.43
N GLY A 105 -26.66 -45.26 -20.43
CA GLY A 105 -25.42 -44.51 -20.62
C GLY A 105 -25.56 -43.06 -21.11
N PHE A 106 -24.46 -42.53 -21.63
CA PHE A 106 -24.36 -41.16 -22.14
C PHE A 106 -25.28 -40.89 -23.34
N ASN A 107 -25.58 -41.92 -24.15
CA ASN A 107 -26.53 -41.78 -25.25
C ASN A 107 -27.92 -41.44 -24.69
N ARG A 108 -28.46 -42.28 -23.79
CA ARG A 108 -29.76 -41.99 -23.17
C ARG A 108 -29.76 -40.67 -22.39
N TRP A 109 -28.64 -40.30 -21.74
CA TRP A 109 -28.51 -39.00 -21.08
C TRP A 109 -28.73 -37.82 -22.05
N LYS A 110 -28.07 -37.83 -23.21
CA LYS A 110 -28.29 -36.84 -24.29
C LYS A 110 -29.71 -36.90 -24.85
N ASP A 111 -30.21 -38.10 -25.17
CA ASP A 111 -31.56 -38.32 -25.70
C ASP A 111 -32.65 -37.81 -24.74
N SER A 112 -32.36 -37.80 -23.43
CA SER A 112 -33.24 -37.32 -22.35
C SER A 112 -33.04 -35.83 -22.01
N GLY A 113 -32.40 -35.06 -22.90
CA GLY A 113 -32.22 -33.60 -22.77
C GLY A 113 -31.37 -33.14 -21.59
N LYS A 114 -30.54 -34.02 -21.01
CA LYS A 114 -29.77 -33.71 -19.79
C LYS A 114 -28.49 -32.93 -20.10
N PRO A 115 -27.96 -32.10 -19.18
CA PRO A 115 -26.77 -31.26 -19.43
C PRO A 115 -25.50 -32.08 -19.71
N TRP A 116 -24.75 -31.70 -20.74
CA TRP A 116 -23.47 -32.29 -21.12
C TRP A 116 -22.57 -31.22 -21.76
N THR A 117 -21.27 -31.48 -21.84
CA THR A 117 -20.26 -30.57 -22.42
C THR A 117 -19.22 -31.34 -23.22
N THR A 118 -18.52 -30.69 -24.15
CA THR A 118 -17.23 -31.18 -24.68
C THR A 118 -16.09 -30.74 -23.77
N PRO A 119 -14.94 -31.45 -23.74
CA PRO A 119 -13.69 -30.90 -23.25
C PRO A 119 -13.24 -29.70 -24.07
N ALA A 120 -12.32 -28.94 -23.50
CA ALA A 120 -11.60 -27.87 -24.18
C ALA A 120 -10.79 -28.42 -25.36
N SER A 121 -11.00 -27.88 -26.57
CA SER A 121 -10.30 -28.30 -27.78
C SER A 121 -9.28 -27.24 -28.20
N PHE A 122 -8.14 -27.24 -27.51
CA PHE A 122 -6.99 -26.39 -27.84
C PHE A 122 -6.43 -26.67 -29.24
N THR A 123 -5.90 -25.65 -29.91
CA THR A 123 -5.03 -25.87 -31.07
C THR A 123 -3.70 -26.52 -30.64
N PRO A 124 -2.90 -27.12 -31.54
CA PRO A 124 -1.58 -27.64 -31.19
C PRO A 124 -0.65 -26.59 -30.55
N GLU A 125 -0.73 -25.35 -31.02
CA GLU A 125 0.04 -24.20 -30.54
C GLU A 125 -0.39 -23.80 -29.12
N GLN A 126 -1.71 -23.77 -28.86
CA GLN A 126 -2.27 -23.53 -27.53
C GLN A 126 -1.91 -24.65 -26.55
N ALA A 127 -2.06 -25.91 -26.97
CA ALA A 127 -1.68 -27.07 -26.16
C ALA A 127 -0.18 -27.08 -25.81
N GLN A 128 0.68 -26.60 -26.73
CA GLN A 128 2.10 -26.41 -26.48
C GLN A 128 2.37 -25.23 -25.52
N ARG A 129 1.75 -24.07 -25.76
CA ARG A 129 1.89 -22.83 -24.96
C ARG A 129 1.48 -23.05 -23.51
N TYR A 130 0.27 -23.57 -23.29
CA TYR A 130 -0.29 -23.81 -21.96
C TYR A 130 0.10 -25.16 -21.37
N SER A 131 1.02 -25.91 -21.99
CA SER A 131 1.43 -27.26 -21.57
C SER A 131 1.90 -27.40 -20.11
N ARG A 132 2.24 -26.30 -19.43
CA ARG A 132 2.54 -26.28 -17.99
C ARG A 132 1.30 -26.13 -17.11
N HIS A 133 0.30 -25.37 -17.54
CA HIS A 133 -1.00 -25.28 -16.86
C HIS A 133 -1.83 -26.56 -17.04
N LEU A 134 -1.79 -27.17 -18.22
CA LEU A 134 -2.47 -28.44 -18.52
C LEU A 134 -1.98 -29.63 -17.65
N LEU A 135 -0.82 -29.49 -16.97
CA LEU A 135 -0.25 -30.48 -16.05
C LEU A 135 -0.58 -30.22 -14.56
N ILE A 136 -1.13 -29.05 -14.21
CA ILE A 136 -1.52 -28.71 -12.83
C ILE A 136 -2.95 -29.23 -12.60
N PRO A 137 -3.21 -30.13 -11.64
CA PRO A 137 -4.54 -30.71 -11.42
C PRO A 137 -5.65 -29.69 -11.18
N GLU A 138 -5.34 -28.60 -10.47
CA GLU A 138 -6.25 -27.50 -10.15
C GLU A 138 -6.56 -26.59 -11.36
N VAL A 139 -5.82 -26.75 -12.48
CA VAL A 139 -6.04 -26.03 -13.73
C VAL A 139 -6.47 -27.01 -14.82
N GLY A 140 -5.54 -27.79 -15.37
CA GLY A 140 -5.80 -28.79 -16.41
C GLY A 140 -6.46 -28.22 -17.67
N GLU A 141 -7.05 -29.11 -18.49
CA GLU A 141 -7.80 -28.75 -19.70
C GLU A 141 -9.00 -27.84 -19.38
N GLY A 142 -9.74 -28.11 -18.29
CA GLY A 142 -10.94 -27.35 -17.93
C GLY A 142 -10.66 -25.93 -17.41
N GLY A 143 -9.65 -25.77 -16.55
CA GLY A 143 -9.24 -24.48 -16.00
C GLY A 143 -8.56 -23.60 -17.03
N GLN A 144 -7.73 -24.16 -17.93
CA GLN A 144 -7.14 -23.37 -19.01
C GLN A 144 -8.21 -22.85 -19.98
N GLN A 145 -9.32 -23.57 -20.19
CA GLN A 145 -10.46 -23.06 -20.94
C GLN A 145 -11.19 -21.94 -20.19
N LYS A 146 -11.42 -22.06 -18.87
CA LYS A 146 -11.97 -20.95 -18.08
C LYS A 146 -11.14 -19.67 -18.23
N LEU A 147 -9.81 -19.78 -18.24
CA LEU A 147 -8.93 -18.64 -18.52
C LEU A 147 -9.18 -18.09 -19.93
N LEU A 148 -9.19 -18.92 -20.97
CA LEU A 148 -9.43 -18.50 -22.36
C LEU A 148 -10.84 -17.94 -22.62
N ASP A 149 -11.83 -18.30 -21.81
CA ASP A 149 -13.20 -17.76 -21.88
C ASP A 149 -13.36 -16.45 -21.09
N SER A 150 -12.50 -16.23 -20.09
CA SER A 150 -12.60 -15.12 -19.14
C SER A 150 -12.13 -13.76 -19.66
N LYS A 151 -12.65 -12.71 -19.02
CA LYS A 151 -12.44 -11.31 -19.38
C LYS A 151 -12.05 -10.51 -18.14
N VAL A 152 -10.83 -9.98 -18.13
CA VAL A 152 -10.32 -9.14 -17.04
C VAL A 152 -10.16 -7.71 -17.51
N LEU A 153 -10.72 -6.76 -16.76
CA LEU A 153 -10.51 -5.34 -16.98
C LEU A 153 -9.30 -4.86 -16.16
N LEU A 154 -8.43 -4.03 -16.72
CA LEU A 154 -7.34 -3.36 -16.01
C LEU A 154 -7.56 -1.84 -16.04
N ILE A 155 -7.62 -1.24 -14.85
CA ILE A 155 -7.65 0.21 -14.68
C ILE A 155 -6.21 0.69 -14.48
N GLY A 156 -5.66 1.35 -15.51
CA GLY A 156 -4.26 1.75 -15.60
C GLY A 156 -3.37 0.66 -16.21
N ALA A 157 -2.60 1.02 -17.23
CA ALA A 157 -1.51 0.21 -17.79
C ALA A 157 -0.15 0.48 -17.10
N GLY A 158 -0.15 1.40 -16.12
CA GLY A 158 1.02 1.86 -15.38
C GLY A 158 1.67 0.81 -14.46
N GLY A 159 2.26 1.26 -13.34
CA GLY A 159 3.21 0.42 -12.57
C GLY A 159 2.64 -0.92 -12.11
N LEU A 160 1.41 -0.94 -11.60
CA LEU A 160 0.72 -2.15 -11.14
C LEU A 160 0.08 -2.94 -12.30
N GLY A 161 -0.57 -2.24 -13.24
CA GLY A 161 -1.21 -2.85 -14.40
C GLY A 161 -0.24 -3.54 -15.35
N SER A 162 1.00 -3.03 -15.47
CA SER A 162 2.04 -3.60 -16.34
C SER A 162 2.37 -5.08 -16.05
N PRO A 163 2.88 -5.45 -14.86
CA PRO A 163 3.14 -6.85 -14.52
C PRO A 163 1.86 -7.69 -14.44
N ALA A 164 0.74 -7.11 -13.99
CA ALA A 164 -0.54 -7.82 -13.93
C ALA A 164 -1.01 -8.27 -15.33
N ALA A 165 -1.03 -7.36 -16.31
CA ALA A 165 -1.40 -7.67 -17.69
C ALA A 165 -0.43 -8.68 -18.33
N TYR A 166 0.88 -8.54 -18.08
CA TYR A 166 1.90 -9.48 -18.55
C TYR A 166 1.57 -10.92 -18.13
N TYR A 167 1.34 -11.14 -16.83
CA TYR A 167 1.08 -12.49 -16.33
C TYR A 167 -0.30 -13.01 -16.75
N LEU A 168 -1.36 -12.19 -16.72
CA LEU A 168 -2.70 -12.58 -17.17
C LEU A 168 -2.72 -12.94 -18.67
N ALA A 169 -2.06 -12.17 -19.53
CA ALA A 169 -1.92 -12.51 -20.94
C ALA A 169 -1.07 -13.78 -21.14
N SER A 170 0.03 -13.94 -20.41
CA SER A 170 0.85 -15.16 -20.49
C SER A 170 0.10 -16.43 -20.06
N ALA A 171 -0.83 -16.29 -19.10
CA ALA A 171 -1.69 -17.36 -18.59
C ALA A 171 -2.84 -17.71 -19.55
N GLY A 172 -3.07 -16.91 -20.59
CA GLY A 172 -4.17 -17.12 -21.54
C GLY A 172 -5.52 -16.65 -21.00
N VAL A 173 -5.59 -15.54 -20.27
CA VAL A 173 -6.86 -14.86 -20.00
C VAL A 173 -7.41 -14.30 -21.32
N GLY A 174 -8.56 -14.79 -21.76
CA GLY A 174 -9.05 -14.65 -23.15
C GLY A 174 -9.25 -13.22 -23.64
N THR A 175 -9.75 -12.33 -22.78
CA THR A 175 -9.86 -10.90 -23.09
C THR A 175 -9.26 -10.06 -21.97
N LEU A 176 -8.38 -9.12 -22.33
CA LEU A 176 -7.93 -8.05 -21.43
C LEU A 176 -8.49 -6.70 -21.91
N GLY A 177 -9.32 -6.09 -21.08
CA GLY A 177 -9.70 -4.68 -21.21
C GLY A 177 -8.63 -3.80 -20.56
N ILE A 178 -8.20 -2.72 -21.20
CA ILE A 178 -7.18 -1.82 -20.66
C ILE A 178 -7.67 -0.38 -20.77
N VAL A 179 -7.83 0.29 -19.62
CA VAL A 179 -8.23 1.70 -19.52
C VAL A 179 -7.05 2.52 -19.05
N ASP A 180 -6.55 3.43 -19.88
CA ASP A 180 -5.53 4.41 -19.50
C ASP A 180 -5.67 5.67 -20.38
N SER A 181 -5.48 6.85 -19.80
CA SER A 181 -5.59 8.14 -20.50
C SER A 181 -4.25 8.72 -20.95
N ASP A 182 -3.15 8.10 -20.52
CA ASP A 182 -1.83 8.73 -20.59
C ASP A 182 -0.99 8.20 -21.76
N VAL A 183 0.10 8.91 -22.03
CA VAL A 183 1.18 8.45 -22.91
C VAL A 183 2.32 7.81 -22.12
N VAL A 184 3.14 7.02 -22.80
CA VAL A 184 4.39 6.47 -22.29
C VAL A 184 5.40 7.60 -22.06
N ASP A 185 5.96 7.67 -20.86
CA ASP A 185 6.99 8.65 -20.48
C ASP A 185 8.28 8.00 -19.96
N LEU A 186 9.42 8.66 -20.16
CA LEU A 186 10.75 8.18 -19.76
C LEU A 186 10.88 7.94 -18.25
N THR A 187 10.31 8.80 -17.40
CA THR A 187 10.36 8.68 -15.93
C THR A 187 9.53 7.50 -15.41
N ASN A 188 8.66 6.96 -16.27
CA ASN A 188 7.74 5.88 -15.95
C ASN A 188 8.31 4.50 -16.34
N LEU A 189 9.23 4.43 -17.31
CA LEU A 189 9.84 3.17 -17.78
C LEU A 189 10.59 2.37 -16.71
N GLN A 190 11.06 3.00 -15.62
CA GLN A 190 11.72 2.30 -14.50
C GLN A 190 10.80 1.31 -13.76
N ARG A 191 9.47 1.40 -13.96
CA ARG A 191 8.45 0.53 -13.32
C ARG A 191 7.33 0.05 -14.25
N GLN A 192 7.18 0.60 -15.46
CA GLN A 192 6.07 0.29 -16.37
C GLN A 192 6.53 -0.61 -17.51
N ILE A 193 6.73 -1.89 -17.20
CA ILE A 193 7.43 -2.86 -18.06
C ILE A 193 6.70 -3.21 -19.38
N LEU A 194 5.42 -2.84 -19.55
CA LEU A 194 4.73 -2.92 -20.86
C LEU A 194 5.27 -1.93 -21.90
N HIS A 195 6.08 -0.97 -21.47
CA HIS A 195 6.51 0.15 -22.29
C HIS A 195 8.03 0.14 -22.46
N THR A 196 8.51 0.64 -23.60
CA THR A 196 9.93 0.70 -23.94
C THR A 196 10.28 2.04 -24.59
N THR A 197 11.55 2.38 -24.63
CA THR A 197 12.06 3.70 -25.02
C THR A 197 11.67 4.12 -26.45
N ASP A 198 11.47 3.16 -27.36
CA ASP A 198 10.98 3.39 -28.73
C ASP A 198 9.50 3.82 -28.81
N ARG A 199 8.74 3.72 -27.72
CA ARG A 199 7.30 4.04 -27.64
C ARG A 199 7.00 5.27 -26.78
N ILE A 200 7.99 6.05 -26.37
CA ILE A 200 7.76 7.30 -25.61
C ILE A 200 6.88 8.26 -26.44
N GLY A 201 5.82 8.79 -25.83
CA GLY A 201 4.79 9.60 -26.49
C GLY A 201 3.67 8.80 -27.18
N GLU A 202 3.76 7.47 -27.30
CA GLU A 202 2.63 6.61 -27.67
C GLU A 202 1.65 6.51 -26.51
N SER A 203 0.35 6.34 -26.80
CA SER A 203 -0.65 5.96 -25.77
C SER A 203 -0.18 4.72 -24.99
N LYS A 204 -0.33 4.73 -23.66
CA LYS A 204 -0.02 3.55 -22.83
C LYS A 204 -0.87 2.35 -23.23
N VAL A 205 -2.14 2.56 -23.61
CA VAL A 205 -3.06 1.50 -24.07
C VAL A 205 -2.56 0.86 -25.35
N SER A 206 -2.16 1.67 -26.34
CA SER A 206 -1.62 1.19 -27.62
C SER A 206 -0.27 0.47 -27.44
N SER A 207 0.63 1.03 -26.62
CA SER A 207 1.91 0.41 -26.26
C SER A 207 1.76 -0.91 -25.48
N ALA A 208 0.79 -0.98 -24.55
CA ALA A 208 0.42 -2.19 -23.83
C ALA A 208 -0.10 -3.26 -24.79
N LYS A 209 -1.06 -2.88 -25.65
CA LYS A 209 -1.66 -3.76 -26.65
C LYS A 209 -0.61 -4.41 -27.56
N ARG A 210 0.28 -3.61 -28.16
CA ARG A 210 1.40 -4.11 -28.99
C ARG A 210 2.26 -5.14 -28.28
N THR A 211 2.48 -4.98 -26.97
CA THR A 211 3.32 -5.86 -26.16
C THR A 211 2.62 -7.17 -25.82
N LEU A 212 1.32 -7.10 -25.48
CA LEU A 212 0.53 -8.25 -25.04
C LEU A 212 0.11 -9.15 -26.21
N GLU A 213 -0.28 -8.57 -27.36
CA GLU A 213 -0.58 -9.34 -28.58
C GLU A 213 0.67 -10.04 -29.14
N ALA A 214 1.86 -9.43 -28.99
CA ALA A 214 3.13 -10.07 -29.35
C ALA A 214 3.56 -11.18 -28.38
N LEU A 215 3.24 -11.04 -27.09
CA LEU A 215 3.47 -12.07 -26.06
C LEU A 215 2.55 -13.28 -26.26
N ASN A 216 1.26 -13.03 -26.49
CA ASN A 216 0.26 -14.07 -26.65
C ASN A 216 -0.86 -13.68 -27.65
N PRO A 217 -0.83 -14.20 -28.89
CA PRO A 217 -1.84 -13.87 -29.91
C PRO A 217 -3.19 -14.56 -29.69
N ASP A 218 -3.32 -15.48 -28.71
CA ASP A 218 -4.62 -16.01 -28.28
C ASP A 218 -5.47 -14.96 -27.55
N VAL A 219 -4.83 -13.92 -26.99
CA VAL A 219 -5.44 -12.98 -26.05
C VAL A 219 -5.94 -11.73 -26.75
N LYS A 220 -7.24 -11.47 -26.64
CA LYS A 220 -7.89 -10.29 -27.21
C LYS A 220 -7.68 -9.05 -26.34
N ILE A 221 -6.95 -8.06 -26.86
CA ILE A 221 -6.80 -6.76 -26.16
C ILE A 221 -7.84 -5.74 -26.63
N VAL A 222 -8.66 -5.27 -25.68
CA VAL A 222 -9.65 -4.19 -25.85
C VAL A 222 -9.13 -2.94 -25.16
N GLY A 223 -8.83 -1.89 -25.93
CA GLY A 223 -8.29 -0.63 -25.41
C GLY A 223 -9.34 0.45 -25.23
N TYR A 224 -9.26 1.18 -24.12
CA TYR A 224 -10.07 2.35 -23.80
C TYR A 224 -9.12 3.53 -23.52
N GLU A 225 -8.84 4.34 -24.55
CA GLU A 225 -7.96 5.52 -24.46
C GLU A 225 -8.72 6.73 -23.87
N GLU A 226 -9.31 6.53 -22.69
CA GLU A 226 -10.22 7.47 -22.03
C GLU A 226 -10.01 7.46 -20.51
N ARG A 227 -10.11 8.64 -19.86
CA ARG A 227 -10.03 8.74 -18.40
C ARG A 227 -11.30 8.15 -17.77
N LEU A 228 -11.13 7.29 -16.77
CA LEU A 228 -12.25 6.67 -16.06
C LEU A 228 -13.05 7.72 -15.25
N SER A 229 -14.37 7.70 -15.40
CA SER A 229 -15.30 8.70 -14.86
C SER A 229 -16.68 8.09 -14.61
N ALA A 230 -17.53 8.77 -13.83
CA ALA A 230 -18.93 8.37 -13.63
C ALA A 230 -19.74 8.26 -14.95
N ALA A 231 -19.33 8.96 -16.01
CA ALA A 231 -20.03 8.98 -17.30
C ALA A 231 -19.66 7.81 -18.24
N ASN A 232 -18.56 7.09 -17.98
CA ASN A 232 -18.11 5.97 -18.84
C ASN A 232 -17.91 4.65 -18.08
N ILE A 233 -17.75 4.66 -16.75
CA ILE A 233 -17.51 3.44 -15.95
C ILE A 233 -18.54 2.33 -16.21
N ASP A 234 -19.84 2.64 -16.28
CA ASP A 234 -20.89 1.64 -16.50
C ASP A 234 -20.67 0.85 -17.80
N ARG A 235 -20.42 1.55 -18.92
CA ARG A 235 -20.13 0.96 -20.24
C ARG A 235 -18.82 0.17 -20.28
N ILE A 236 -17.84 0.55 -19.44
CA ILE A 236 -16.49 -0.02 -19.46
C ILE A 236 -16.40 -1.27 -18.58
N ILE A 237 -17.10 -1.31 -17.44
CA ILE A 237 -17.10 -2.45 -16.52
C ILE A 237 -18.10 -3.56 -16.92
N GLU A 238 -19.14 -3.23 -17.67
CA GLU A 238 -20.16 -4.17 -18.11
C GLU A 238 -19.55 -5.33 -18.94
N GLY A 239 -19.84 -6.57 -18.53
CA GLY A 239 -19.46 -7.76 -19.27
C GLY A 239 -18.02 -8.26 -19.06
N TYR A 240 -17.28 -7.71 -18.08
CA TYR A 240 -16.03 -8.27 -17.54
C TYR A 240 -16.28 -9.08 -16.26
N ASP A 241 -15.49 -10.12 -16.02
CA ASP A 241 -15.68 -11.05 -14.91
C ASP A 241 -15.05 -10.56 -13.59
N LEU A 242 -13.96 -9.79 -13.68
CA LEU A 242 -13.30 -9.09 -12.57
C LEU A 242 -12.45 -7.91 -13.08
N VAL A 243 -12.04 -7.03 -12.15
CA VAL A 243 -11.17 -5.88 -12.44
C VAL A 243 -9.85 -5.96 -11.65
N ILE A 244 -8.74 -5.63 -12.29
CA ILE A 244 -7.47 -5.25 -11.64
C ILE A 244 -7.47 -3.74 -11.43
N ASP A 245 -7.38 -3.32 -10.16
CA ASP A 245 -7.15 -1.91 -9.83
C ASP A 245 -5.63 -1.63 -9.86
N GLY A 246 -5.17 -1.01 -10.94
CA GLY A 246 -3.84 -0.44 -11.06
C GLY A 246 -3.81 1.08 -10.88
N ALA A 247 -4.89 1.69 -10.40
CA ALA A 247 -5.01 3.14 -10.29
C ALA A 247 -4.08 3.71 -9.22
N ASP A 248 -3.47 4.85 -9.53
CA ASP A 248 -2.49 5.55 -8.68
C ASP A 248 -3.11 6.66 -7.80
N ASN A 249 -4.39 6.97 -7.99
CA ASN A 249 -5.10 8.09 -7.37
C ASN A 249 -6.42 7.64 -6.72
N PHE A 250 -6.83 8.32 -5.64
CA PHE A 250 -8.02 7.95 -4.86
C PHE A 250 -9.35 8.11 -5.61
N PRO A 251 -9.62 9.19 -6.38
CA PRO A 251 -10.90 9.36 -7.08
C PRO A 251 -11.26 8.17 -7.99
N THR A 252 -10.29 7.64 -8.75
CA THR A 252 -10.50 6.44 -9.57
C THR A 252 -10.79 5.20 -8.72
N ARG A 253 -10.15 5.02 -7.56
CA ARG A 253 -10.39 3.88 -6.65
C ARG A 253 -11.79 3.91 -6.02
N TYR A 254 -12.27 5.08 -5.60
CA TYR A 254 -13.63 5.24 -5.07
C TYR A 254 -14.70 4.99 -6.16
N LEU A 255 -14.50 5.57 -7.35
CA LEU A 255 -15.37 5.32 -8.50
C LEU A 255 -15.43 3.81 -8.85
N LEU A 256 -14.28 3.14 -8.89
CA LEU A 256 -14.18 1.72 -9.17
C LEU A 256 -14.83 0.86 -8.08
N ASN A 257 -14.68 1.21 -6.81
CA ASN A 257 -15.39 0.55 -5.70
C ASN A 257 -16.91 0.65 -5.86
N ASP A 258 -17.41 1.85 -6.10
CA ASP A 258 -18.85 2.11 -6.14
C ASP A 258 -19.46 1.39 -7.36
N ALA A 259 -18.74 1.33 -8.49
CA ALA A 259 -19.12 0.56 -9.67
C ALA A 259 -19.03 -0.96 -9.46
N SER A 260 -17.98 -1.43 -8.78
CA SER A 260 -17.82 -2.83 -8.39
C SER A 260 -19.02 -3.33 -7.60
N VAL A 261 -19.48 -2.57 -6.60
CA VAL A 261 -20.66 -2.95 -5.80
C VAL A 261 -21.95 -2.85 -6.62
N LYS A 262 -22.12 -1.81 -7.45
CA LYS A 262 -23.28 -1.65 -8.35
C LYS A 262 -23.44 -2.81 -9.33
N HIS A 263 -22.36 -3.22 -9.99
CA HIS A 263 -22.34 -4.26 -11.02
C HIS A 263 -22.02 -5.67 -10.51
N ARG A 264 -21.65 -5.80 -9.22
CA ARG A 264 -21.20 -7.05 -8.57
C ARG A 264 -19.92 -7.66 -9.15
N VAL A 265 -19.10 -6.85 -9.82
CA VAL A 265 -17.82 -7.28 -10.41
C VAL A 265 -16.71 -7.21 -9.34
N PRO A 266 -15.98 -8.29 -9.01
CA PRO A 266 -14.91 -8.27 -8.03
C PRO A 266 -13.74 -7.38 -8.46
N VAL A 267 -13.09 -6.72 -7.50
CA VAL A 267 -11.87 -5.91 -7.72
C VAL A 267 -10.70 -6.51 -6.97
N VAL A 268 -9.62 -6.81 -7.68
CA VAL A 268 -8.33 -7.17 -7.11
C VAL A 268 -7.53 -5.88 -6.91
N HIS A 269 -7.54 -5.38 -5.68
CA HIS A 269 -6.92 -4.10 -5.32
C HIS A 269 -5.43 -4.24 -5.08
N GLY A 270 -4.66 -3.30 -5.63
CA GLY A 270 -3.24 -3.12 -5.36
C GLY A 270 -2.94 -1.66 -5.03
N SER A 271 -2.08 -1.43 -4.05
CA SER A 271 -1.53 -0.09 -3.78
C SER A 271 -0.08 -0.19 -3.28
N ILE A 272 0.68 0.89 -3.51
CA ILE A 272 2.12 0.97 -3.26
C ILE A 272 2.51 2.35 -2.76
N PHE A 273 3.47 2.41 -1.84
CA PHE A 273 4.05 3.65 -1.32
C PHE A 273 5.51 3.43 -0.94
N ARG A 274 6.45 4.04 -1.68
CA ARG A 274 7.92 3.92 -1.49
C ARG A 274 8.46 2.49 -1.54
N PHE A 275 8.39 1.78 -0.40
CA PHE A 275 8.84 0.40 -0.18
C PHE A 275 7.72 -0.54 0.30
N GLU A 276 6.55 0.01 0.67
CA GLU A 276 5.40 -0.73 1.18
C GLU A 276 4.42 -1.04 0.04
N GLY A 277 3.99 -2.30 -0.05
CA GLY A 277 2.99 -2.77 -1.01
C GLY A 277 1.79 -3.42 -0.31
N GLN A 278 0.62 -3.34 -0.93
CA GLN A 278 -0.65 -3.72 -0.32
C GLN A 278 -1.54 -4.42 -1.36
N VAL A 279 -2.16 -5.56 -1.01
CA VAL A 279 -3.08 -6.32 -1.88
C VAL A 279 -4.29 -6.83 -1.09
N THR A 280 -5.48 -6.78 -1.68
CA THR A 280 -6.72 -7.41 -1.16
C THR A 280 -7.69 -7.69 -2.31
N VAL A 281 -8.65 -8.59 -2.11
CA VAL A 281 -9.78 -8.74 -3.05
C VAL A 281 -11.04 -8.14 -2.42
N PHE A 282 -11.60 -7.13 -3.07
CA PHE A 282 -12.96 -6.65 -2.78
C PHE A 282 -13.93 -7.45 -3.63
N LYS A 283 -14.65 -8.39 -3.00
CA LYS A 283 -15.71 -9.17 -3.63
C LYS A 283 -17.06 -8.72 -3.04
N PRO A 284 -17.83 -7.86 -3.74
CA PRO A 284 -19.08 -7.33 -3.22
C PRO A 284 -20.03 -8.41 -2.72
N PHE A 285 -20.72 -8.15 -1.60
CA PHE A 285 -21.70 -9.03 -0.94
C PHE A 285 -21.14 -10.36 -0.37
N GLU A 286 -19.99 -10.84 -0.83
CA GLU A 286 -19.25 -11.97 -0.23
C GLU A 286 -18.14 -11.53 0.74
N GLY A 287 -17.79 -10.23 0.75
CA GLY A 287 -16.75 -9.67 1.60
C GLY A 287 -16.86 -8.14 1.75
N PRO A 288 -15.82 -7.50 2.32
CA PRO A 288 -15.72 -6.05 2.37
C PRO A 288 -15.59 -5.43 0.96
N CYS A 289 -15.97 -4.17 0.84
CA CYS A 289 -15.58 -3.31 -0.28
C CYS A 289 -14.50 -2.29 0.20
N TYR A 290 -13.96 -1.46 -0.71
CA TYR A 290 -12.96 -0.43 -0.37
C TYR A 290 -13.48 0.52 0.71
N ARG A 291 -14.77 0.89 0.67
CA ARG A 291 -15.41 1.71 1.70
C ARG A 291 -15.62 1.03 3.07
N CYS A 292 -15.43 -0.28 3.20
CA CYS A 292 -15.32 -0.92 4.52
C CYS A 292 -13.93 -0.72 5.15
N LEU A 293 -12.92 -0.32 4.37
CA LEU A 293 -11.56 0.00 4.82
C LEU A 293 -11.36 1.52 4.95
N PHE A 294 -11.86 2.28 3.97
CA PHE A 294 -11.80 3.75 3.92
C PHE A 294 -13.20 4.29 3.53
N PRO A 295 -14.09 4.58 4.50
CA PRO A 295 -15.49 4.96 4.19
C PRO A 295 -15.61 6.24 3.36
N GLU A 296 -14.80 7.24 3.71
CA GLU A 296 -14.75 8.56 3.09
C GLU A 296 -13.41 8.79 2.37
N PRO A 297 -13.42 9.50 1.22
CA PRO A 297 -12.21 9.87 0.51
C PRO A 297 -11.32 10.79 1.34
N PRO A 298 -9.98 10.68 1.24
CA PRO A 298 -9.11 11.71 1.76
C PRO A 298 -9.38 13.04 1.01
N PRO A 299 -9.31 14.20 1.70
CA PRO A 299 -9.27 15.49 1.05
C PRO A 299 -8.21 15.52 -0.07
N PRO A 300 -8.45 16.19 -1.22
CA PRO A 300 -7.52 16.20 -2.34
C PRO A 300 -6.11 16.66 -1.98
N GLU A 301 -5.96 17.54 -0.98
CA GLU A 301 -4.67 18.06 -0.51
C GLU A 301 -3.83 17.02 0.25
N LEU A 302 -4.42 15.89 0.65
CA LEU A 302 -3.78 14.82 1.42
C LEU A 302 -3.51 13.55 0.61
N ALA A 303 -3.61 13.64 -0.72
CA ALA A 303 -3.65 12.50 -1.64
C ALA A 303 -2.53 12.50 -2.71
N PRO A 304 -1.24 12.61 -2.32
CA PRO A 304 -0.14 12.71 -3.29
C PRO A 304 0.01 11.45 -4.15
N SER A 305 0.39 11.63 -5.41
CA SER A 305 0.51 10.53 -6.36
C SER A 305 1.75 9.67 -6.15
N CYS A 306 1.77 8.48 -6.77
CA CYS A 306 2.95 7.62 -6.83
C CYS A 306 4.14 8.26 -7.59
N ALA A 307 3.92 9.35 -8.34
CA ALA A 307 4.99 10.11 -8.99
C ALA A 307 5.65 11.12 -8.01
N GLU A 308 4.87 11.75 -7.12
CA GLU A 308 5.38 12.69 -6.12
C GLU A 308 6.09 11.99 -4.94
N ALA A 309 5.53 10.88 -4.44
CA ALA A 309 6.01 10.23 -3.22
C ALA A 309 7.34 9.46 -3.39
N GLY A 310 7.70 9.13 -4.64
CA GLY A 310 8.75 8.19 -5.01
C GLY A 310 8.37 6.72 -4.78
N VAL A 311 8.84 5.81 -5.65
CA VAL A 311 8.58 4.37 -5.51
C VAL A 311 9.74 3.53 -6.06
N LEU A 312 10.11 2.47 -5.33
CA LEU A 312 11.08 1.47 -5.76
C LEU A 312 10.52 0.68 -6.95
N GLY A 313 11.19 0.68 -8.09
CA GLY A 313 10.62 0.18 -9.36
C GLY A 313 10.12 -1.28 -9.35
N VAL A 314 10.76 -2.17 -8.57
CA VAL A 314 10.37 -3.58 -8.47
C VAL A 314 9.12 -3.82 -7.62
N LEU A 315 8.77 -2.89 -6.73
CA LEU A 315 7.63 -3.01 -5.80
C LEU A 315 6.28 -3.17 -6.54
N PRO A 316 5.90 -2.29 -7.50
CA PRO A 316 4.74 -2.54 -8.36
C PRO A 316 4.81 -3.89 -9.11
N GLY A 317 6.02 -4.33 -9.48
CA GLY A 317 6.29 -5.65 -10.06
C GLY A 317 5.78 -6.80 -9.18
N VAL A 318 6.16 -6.80 -7.90
CA VAL A 318 5.72 -7.79 -6.91
C VAL A 318 4.19 -7.71 -6.73
N ILE A 319 3.66 -6.51 -6.47
CA ILE A 319 2.26 -6.31 -6.10
C ILE A 319 1.31 -6.66 -7.27
N GLY A 320 1.60 -6.22 -8.50
CA GLY A 320 0.79 -6.58 -9.67
C GLY A 320 0.89 -8.08 -10.06
N THR A 321 2.00 -8.75 -9.73
CA THR A 321 2.10 -10.22 -9.90
C THR A 321 1.20 -10.95 -8.89
N ILE A 322 1.09 -10.45 -7.66
CA ILE A 322 0.12 -10.96 -6.68
C ILE A 322 -1.32 -10.65 -7.15
N GLN A 323 -1.59 -9.47 -7.71
CA GLN A 323 -2.91 -9.16 -8.30
C GLN A 323 -3.28 -10.13 -9.44
N ALA A 324 -2.36 -10.47 -10.33
CA ALA A 324 -2.59 -11.49 -11.36
C ALA A 324 -2.87 -12.88 -10.74
N THR A 325 -2.18 -13.22 -9.65
CA THR A 325 -2.38 -14.50 -8.93
C THR A 325 -3.77 -14.58 -8.29
N GLU A 326 -4.25 -13.50 -7.66
CA GLU A 326 -5.61 -13.45 -7.12
C GLU A 326 -6.68 -13.51 -8.21
N ALA A 327 -6.49 -12.82 -9.34
CA ALA A 327 -7.39 -12.88 -10.48
C ALA A 327 -7.48 -14.28 -11.11
N ILE A 328 -6.35 -14.99 -11.26
CA ILE A 328 -6.33 -16.37 -11.75
C ILE A 328 -7.10 -17.30 -10.79
N LYS A 329 -6.91 -17.17 -9.46
CA LYS A 329 -7.71 -17.93 -8.47
C LYS A 329 -9.21 -17.64 -8.58
N LEU A 330 -9.60 -16.39 -8.78
CA LEU A 330 -11.01 -15.98 -8.92
C LEU A 330 -11.66 -16.54 -10.20
N VAL A 331 -10.98 -16.48 -11.35
CA VAL A 331 -11.47 -17.06 -12.63
C VAL A 331 -11.61 -18.57 -12.54
N LEU A 332 -10.60 -19.24 -11.97
CA LEU A 332 -10.59 -20.70 -11.87
C LEU A 332 -11.55 -21.21 -10.78
N GLY A 333 -11.79 -20.43 -9.73
CA GLY A 333 -12.55 -20.82 -8.54
C GLY A 333 -11.75 -21.76 -7.63
N ILE A 334 -10.46 -21.50 -7.44
CA ILE A 334 -9.53 -22.38 -6.70
C ILE A 334 -8.77 -21.67 -5.58
N GLY A 335 -8.43 -22.44 -4.55
CA GLY A 335 -7.71 -21.96 -3.36
C GLY A 335 -8.48 -20.89 -2.59
N GLU A 336 -7.77 -20.13 -1.77
CA GLU A 336 -8.33 -19.06 -0.94
C GLU A 336 -7.91 -17.68 -1.49
N PRO A 337 -8.82 -16.91 -2.12
CA PRO A 337 -8.56 -15.52 -2.50
C PRO A 337 -8.38 -14.59 -1.29
N LEU A 338 -7.77 -13.43 -1.47
CA LEU A 338 -7.59 -12.38 -0.45
C LEU A 338 -8.90 -11.61 -0.13
N VAL A 339 -10.06 -12.28 -0.16
CA VAL A 339 -11.33 -11.69 0.26
C VAL A 339 -11.35 -11.57 1.78
N GLY A 340 -11.55 -10.35 2.30
CA GLY A 340 -11.48 -10.09 3.73
C GLY A 340 -10.08 -10.20 4.35
N ARG A 341 -9.03 -10.23 3.53
CA ARG A 341 -7.63 -10.41 3.97
C ARG A 341 -6.75 -9.39 3.26
N TYR A 342 -6.20 -8.45 4.03
CA TYR A 342 -5.33 -7.38 3.55
C TYR A 342 -3.87 -7.82 3.70
N LEU A 343 -3.21 -8.10 2.58
CA LEU A 343 -1.81 -8.49 2.54
C LEU A 343 -0.93 -7.24 2.44
N LEU A 344 -0.04 -7.08 3.40
CA LEU A 344 1.02 -6.07 3.43
C LEU A 344 2.35 -6.73 3.02
N TYR A 345 3.17 -6.01 2.27
CA TYR A 345 4.53 -6.37 1.89
C TYR A 345 5.48 -5.22 2.21
N ASP A 346 6.54 -5.49 2.96
CA ASP A 346 7.64 -4.54 3.21
C ASP A 346 8.87 -4.98 2.40
N ALA A 347 9.30 -4.15 1.44
CA ALA A 347 10.44 -4.46 0.58
C ALA A 347 11.82 -4.21 1.22
N LEU A 348 11.89 -3.59 2.40
CA LEU A 348 13.13 -3.40 3.17
C LEU A 348 13.36 -4.54 4.17
N GLU A 349 12.30 -5.00 4.85
CA GLU A 349 12.34 -6.21 5.69
C GLU A 349 12.29 -7.51 4.84
N GLY A 350 11.70 -7.43 3.64
CA GLY A 350 11.37 -8.60 2.82
C GLY A 350 10.19 -9.41 3.36
N SER A 351 9.37 -8.81 4.24
CA SER A 351 8.33 -9.50 5.00
C SER A 351 6.95 -9.36 4.38
N PHE A 352 6.09 -10.34 4.69
CA PHE A 352 4.67 -10.33 4.34
C PHE A 352 3.83 -10.46 5.60
N ARG A 353 2.78 -9.63 5.73
CA ARG A 353 1.88 -9.62 6.88
C ARG A 353 0.44 -9.54 6.44
N GLU A 354 -0.39 -10.48 6.89
CA GLU A 354 -1.84 -10.44 6.68
C GLU A 354 -2.55 -9.71 7.84
N VAL A 355 -3.57 -8.91 7.51
CA VAL A 355 -4.53 -8.32 8.45
C VAL A 355 -5.95 -8.68 8.00
N ARG A 356 -6.83 -9.09 8.92
CA ARG A 356 -8.22 -9.40 8.59
C ARG A 356 -9.04 -8.13 8.41
N LEU A 357 -9.68 -8.00 7.26
CA LEU A 357 -10.64 -6.93 6.94
C LEU A 357 -12.07 -7.50 6.99
N ARG A 358 -12.99 -6.79 7.63
CA ARG A 358 -14.40 -7.21 7.77
C ARG A 358 -15.31 -6.32 6.93
N ARG A 359 -16.43 -6.86 6.44
CA ARG A 359 -17.55 -6.04 5.98
C ARG A 359 -18.07 -5.24 7.19
N ASP A 360 -18.25 -3.95 6.98
CA ASP A 360 -18.94 -3.06 7.90
C ASP A 360 -20.44 -3.04 7.57
N PRO A 361 -21.35 -3.40 8.50
CA PRO A 361 -22.80 -3.31 8.31
C PRO A 361 -23.31 -1.88 8.06
N GLU A 362 -22.62 -0.86 8.57
CA GLU A 362 -22.98 0.56 8.37
C GLU A 362 -22.27 1.19 7.15
N CYS A 363 -21.54 0.39 6.37
CA CYS A 363 -20.84 0.86 5.16
C CYS A 363 -21.80 1.56 4.19
N PRO A 364 -21.53 2.81 3.77
CA PRO A 364 -22.49 3.61 3.01
C PRO A 364 -22.78 3.11 1.60
N VAL A 365 -22.02 2.14 1.07
CA VAL A 365 -22.23 1.53 -0.26
C VAL A 365 -22.64 0.06 -0.21
N CYS A 366 -22.06 -0.76 0.69
CA CYS A 366 -22.34 -2.20 0.74
C CYS A 366 -22.85 -2.70 2.10
N GLY A 367 -23.16 -1.79 3.03
CA GLY A 367 -23.81 -2.08 4.31
C GLY A 367 -25.26 -2.55 4.16
N ASP A 368 -25.96 -2.73 5.27
CA ASP A 368 -27.34 -3.22 5.27
C ASP A 368 -28.35 -2.12 4.91
N HIS A 369 -27.95 -0.84 5.07
CA HIS A 369 -28.72 0.36 4.73
C HIS A 369 -27.84 1.37 3.96
N PRO A 370 -27.50 1.10 2.67
CA PRO A 370 -26.60 1.96 1.90
C PRO A 370 -27.20 3.33 1.63
N THR A 371 -26.37 4.37 1.78
CA THR A 371 -26.73 5.80 1.59
C THR A 371 -26.15 6.40 0.31
N ILE A 372 -25.10 5.79 -0.24
CA ILE A 372 -24.50 6.13 -1.54
C ILE A 372 -25.02 5.10 -2.55
N THR A 373 -26.00 5.50 -3.36
CA THR A 373 -26.65 4.65 -4.37
C THR A 373 -26.29 5.00 -5.81
N ASP A 374 -25.45 6.02 -6.01
CA ASP A 374 -24.99 6.50 -7.32
C ASP A 374 -23.56 7.07 -7.18
N TYR A 375 -22.89 7.32 -8.31
CA TYR A 375 -21.48 7.71 -8.32
C TYR A 375 -21.25 9.12 -7.74
N ILE A 376 -20.44 9.20 -6.68
CA ILE A 376 -19.98 10.48 -6.14
C ILE A 376 -19.02 11.12 -7.16
N VAL A 377 -19.55 12.07 -7.94
CA VAL A 377 -18.75 12.88 -8.86
C VAL A 377 -17.89 13.86 -8.05
N MET A 378 -16.64 13.48 -7.81
CA MET A 378 -15.60 14.39 -7.33
C MET A 378 -15.27 15.38 -8.45
N ALA A 379 -16.00 16.49 -8.49
CA ALA A 379 -15.81 17.53 -9.49
C ALA A 379 -14.50 18.28 -9.25
N CYS A 380 -13.61 18.27 -10.24
CA CYS A 380 -12.48 19.19 -10.25
C CYS A 380 -12.98 20.63 -10.53
N ASN A 381 -13.03 21.43 -9.47
CA ASN A 381 -13.17 22.90 -9.40
C ASN A 381 -14.56 23.57 -9.37
N SER A 382 -14.55 24.77 -8.75
CA SER A 382 -15.59 25.81 -8.60
C SER A 382 -16.74 25.57 -7.61
N GLY A 383 -16.84 26.43 -6.58
CA GLY A 383 -17.95 26.47 -5.61
C GLY A 383 -19.13 27.37 -6.04
N PRO A 384 -20.11 27.64 -5.15
CA PRO A 384 -19.84 28.59 -4.05
C PRO A 384 -20.47 28.25 -2.68
N SER A 385 -20.34 29.21 -1.75
CA SER A 385 -20.62 29.18 -0.30
C SER A 385 -22.00 28.67 0.19
N ALA A 386 -22.00 28.04 1.37
CA ALA A 386 -23.16 27.84 2.26
C ALA A 386 -22.73 27.98 3.74
N THR A 387 -23.66 28.21 4.67
CA THR A 387 -23.37 28.74 6.02
C THR A 387 -23.73 27.83 7.21
N THR A 388 -23.14 28.19 8.37
CA THR A 388 -23.67 28.08 9.75
C THR A 388 -23.61 26.78 10.57
N SER A 389 -23.24 26.98 11.84
CA SER A 389 -23.49 26.20 13.07
C SER A 389 -22.57 25.03 13.43
N SER A 390 -22.41 24.81 14.74
CA SER A 390 -21.46 23.88 15.36
C SER A 390 -22.15 22.91 16.32
N PRO A 391 -21.83 21.60 16.27
CA PRO A 391 -22.07 20.65 17.37
C PRO A 391 -20.84 20.48 18.28
N THR A 392 -20.99 19.71 19.37
CA THR A 392 -20.08 19.78 20.54
C THR A 392 -19.45 18.43 20.91
N ALA A 393 -18.14 18.46 21.20
CA ALA A 393 -17.35 17.56 22.06
C ALA A 393 -17.49 16.01 21.96
N THR A 394 -16.40 15.37 21.54
CA THR A 394 -15.80 14.24 22.30
C THR A 394 -14.27 14.20 22.16
N ALA A 395 -13.62 13.17 22.72
CA ALA A 395 -12.22 13.22 23.16
C ALA A 395 -11.14 12.78 22.14
N ASP A 396 -9.93 13.21 22.48
CA ASP A 396 -8.62 12.56 22.31
C ASP A 396 -7.84 12.49 20.98
N ILE A 397 -6.53 12.71 21.17
CA ILE A 397 -5.37 12.08 20.53
C ILE A 397 -5.54 11.64 19.07
N ARG A 398 -5.38 12.60 18.16
CA ARG A 398 -4.48 12.46 16.99
C ARG A 398 -4.20 13.82 16.36
N ARG A 399 -3.38 14.63 17.04
CA ARG A 399 -2.91 15.92 16.50
C ARG A 399 -1.68 16.46 17.30
N ALA A 400 -0.54 16.71 16.60
CA ALA A 400 0.84 17.08 17.01
C ALA A 400 1.93 17.42 15.89
N ARG A 401 1.60 17.84 14.64
CA ARG A 401 2.50 18.27 13.52
C ARG A 401 3.03 19.69 13.68
N MET A 402 2.27 20.67 13.18
CA MET A 402 2.73 21.98 12.74
C MET A 402 3.77 22.59 13.69
N ASP A 403 5.08 22.75 13.38
CA ASP A 403 5.80 22.76 12.09
C ASP A 403 5.74 21.45 11.30
N ILE A 404 5.44 21.63 10.02
CA ILE A 404 6.40 21.38 8.92
C ILE A 404 6.59 22.68 8.07
N SER A 405 6.04 23.86 8.47
CA SER A 405 6.27 25.18 7.84
C SER A 405 7.69 25.72 8.06
N TYR A 406 8.66 25.09 7.40
CA TYR A 406 9.73 25.87 6.78
C TYR A 406 10.31 25.21 5.53
N SER A 407 10.02 23.94 5.28
CA SER A 407 10.13 23.34 3.95
C SER A 407 8.92 23.67 3.08
N ASP A 408 7.72 23.64 3.67
CA ASP A 408 6.46 23.51 2.91
C ASP A 408 5.93 24.86 2.34
N LEU A 409 6.76 25.91 2.35
CA LEU A 409 6.54 27.18 1.63
C LEU A 409 7.18 27.20 0.23
N LEU A 410 7.78 26.08 -0.20
CA LEU A 410 8.17 25.77 -1.57
C LEU A 410 7.74 24.31 -1.83
N GLU A 411 6.92 23.97 -2.83
CA GLU A 411 6.59 24.71 -4.06
C GLU A 411 5.08 24.68 -4.39
N ASN A 412 4.51 25.86 -4.64
CA ASN A 412 3.24 26.11 -5.37
C ASN A 412 1.91 25.55 -4.78
N ASP A 413 1.46 26.18 -3.69
CA ASP A 413 0.10 26.02 -3.14
C ASP A 413 -0.96 26.80 -3.96
N VAL A 414 -2.22 26.38 -3.90
CA VAL A 414 -3.37 26.89 -4.68
C VAL A 414 -4.00 28.16 -4.06
N HIS A 415 -3.52 28.61 -2.89
CA HIS A 415 -4.01 29.82 -2.20
C HIS A 415 -2.91 30.90 -2.07
N ALA A 416 -2.43 31.41 -3.21
CA ALA A 416 -1.44 32.49 -3.26
C ALA A 416 -1.95 33.81 -2.65
N VAL A 417 -1.68 34.00 -1.35
CA VAL A 417 -1.88 35.26 -0.63
C VAL A 417 -0.64 36.14 -0.82
N THR A 418 -0.79 37.18 -1.65
CA THR A 418 0.31 38.08 -2.02
C THR A 418 0.99 38.71 -0.79
N SER A 419 2.30 38.99 -0.91
CA SER A 419 3.11 39.64 0.14
C SER A 419 2.37 40.79 0.83
N LYS A 420 1.73 41.64 0.01
CA LYS A 420 0.90 42.77 0.44
C LYS A 420 -0.27 42.35 1.34
N LYS A 421 -1.09 41.36 0.98
CA LYS A 421 -2.27 40.93 1.78
C LYS A 421 -1.88 40.45 3.18
N ALA A 422 -0.80 39.68 3.29
CA ALA A 422 -0.30 39.20 4.58
C ALA A 422 0.17 40.37 5.47
N LEU A 423 0.93 41.31 4.91
CA LEU A 423 1.40 42.50 5.61
C LEU A 423 0.25 43.47 5.98
N GLU A 424 -0.74 43.65 5.12
CA GLU A 424 -1.95 44.45 5.40
C GLU A 424 -2.75 43.87 6.58
N ALA A 425 -2.90 42.55 6.65
CA ALA A 425 -3.54 41.89 7.78
C ALA A 425 -2.73 42.03 9.09
N ALA A 426 -1.39 41.95 9.02
CA ALA A 426 -0.51 42.22 10.15
C ALA A 426 -0.68 43.64 10.71
N ILE A 427 -0.71 44.65 9.83
CA ILE A 427 -0.94 46.06 10.19
C ILE A 427 -2.31 46.21 10.85
N ASN A 428 -3.35 45.58 10.31
CA ASN A 428 -4.71 45.66 10.87
C ASN A 428 -4.82 44.99 12.25
N ALA A 429 -4.16 43.84 12.46
CA ALA A 429 -4.10 43.18 13.76
C ALA A 429 -3.35 44.03 14.81
N LEU A 430 -2.21 44.62 14.44
CA LEU A 430 -1.46 45.53 15.32
C LEU A 430 -2.27 46.77 15.71
N LYS A 431 -2.98 47.39 14.76
CA LYS A 431 -3.88 48.52 15.03
C LYS A 431 -5.01 48.15 15.98
N ALA A 432 -5.61 46.97 15.80
CA ALA A 432 -6.65 46.47 16.70
C ALA A 432 -6.12 46.25 18.13
N GLU A 433 -4.92 45.69 18.30
CA GLU A 433 -4.30 45.49 19.62
C GLU A 433 -3.90 46.81 20.29
N ALA A 434 -3.39 47.80 19.54
CA ALA A 434 -3.12 49.12 20.08
C ALA A 434 -4.40 49.77 20.62
N ARG A 435 -5.49 49.80 19.83
CA ARG A 435 -6.81 50.27 20.30
C ARG A 435 -7.28 49.53 21.55
N ARG A 436 -7.15 48.19 21.58
CA ARG A 436 -7.54 47.34 22.71
C ARG A 436 -6.71 47.58 23.98
N THR A 437 -5.49 48.11 23.84
CA THR A 437 -4.57 48.42 24.95
C THR A 437 -4.45 49.91 25.28
N GLY A 438 -5.28 50.77 24.68
CA GLY A 438 -5.27 52.22 24.92
C GLY A 438 -4.11 52.98 24.26
N GLY A 439 -3.45 52.36 23.27
CA GLY A 439 -2.37 52.95 22.48
C GLY A 439 -2.81 53.67 21.21
N SER A 440 -1.84 54.14 20.44
CA SER A 440 -2.07 54.79 19.12
C SER A 440 -2.10 53.75 18.01
N ASP A 441 -3.11 53.82 17.14
CA ASP A 441 -3.24 52.99 15.94
C ASP A 441 -2.68 53.66 14.67
N GLU A 442 -1.98 54.78 14.82
CA GLU A 442 -1.16 55.36 13.75
C GLU A 442 -0.05 54.39 13.35
N PHE A 443 -0.15 53.85 12.13
CA PHE A 443 0.90 53.05 11.50
C PHE A 443 1.25 53.71 10.17
N GLN A 444 2.54 53.81 9.85
CA GLN A 444 3.03 54.44 8.62
C GLN A 444 2.39 53.80 7.38
N SER A 445 1.94 54.61 6.42
CA SER A 445 1.44 54.08 5.14
C SER A 445 2.60 53.50 4.33
N LEU A 446 2.43 52.27 3.84
CA LEU A 446 3.44 51.54 3.07
C LEU A 446 2.94 51.28 1.66
N GLU A 447 3.74 51.61 0.65
CA GLU A 447 3.53 51.14 -0.72
C GLU A 447 4.11 49.72 -0.84
N LEU A 448 3.22 48.73 -0.93
CA LEU A 448 3.53 47.30 -0.99
C LEU A 448 3.16 46.74 -2.38
N GLN A 449 3.96 45.82 -2.90
CA GLN A 449 3.78 45.24 -4.22
C GLN A 449 2.82 44.04 -4.17
N ASP A 450 1.81 44.05 -5.05
CA ASP A 450 0.75 43.03 -5.10
C ASP A 450 1.10 41.92 -6.10
N VAL A 451 2.14 41.16 -5.77
CA VAL A 451 2.65 40.03 -6.57
C VAL A 451 2.54 38.72 -5.79
N SER A 452 2.50 37.59 -6.51
CA SER A 452 2.47 36.24 -5.95
C SER A 452 3.65 35.94 -5.02
N ASP A 453 4.80 36.51 -5.34
CA ASP A 453 6.09 36.11 -4.77
C ASP A 453 6.44 36.92 -3.50
N VAL A 454 7.40 36.42 -2.71
CA VAL A 454 7.83 37.05 -1.45
C VAL A 454 8.74 38.24 -1.72
N VAL A 455 8.23 39.46 -1.52
CA VAL A 455 8.98 40.70 -1.75
C VAL A 455 9.73 41.13 -0.49
N LEU A 456 10.97 40.66 -0.35
CA LEU A 456 11.85 40.95 0.80
C LEU A 456 12.00 42.45 1.11
N ALA A 457 11.97 43.31 0.09
CA ALA A 457 12.02 44.77 0.25
C ALA A 457 10.81 45.33 1.02
N ASP A 458 9.64 44.72 0.86
CA ASP A 458 8.39 45.18 1.46
C ASP A 458 8.22 44.66 2.90
N PHE A 459 8.73 43.45 3.18
CA PHE A 459 8.91 42.98 4.56
C PHE A 459 9.89 43.87 5.35
N LYS A 460 10.94 44.41 4.70
CA LYS A 460 11.83 45.39 5.34
C LYS A 460 11.09 46.69 5.67
N LYS A 461 10.34 47.28 4.72
CA LYS A 461 9.48 48.45 4.98
C LYS A 461 8.55 48.23 6.17
N PHE A 462 7.93 47.04 6.25
CA PHE A 462 7.07 46.66 7.36
C PHE A 462 7.81 46.55 8.70
N ALA A 463 9.01 45.98 8.72
CA ALA A 463 9.83 45.88 9.93
C ALA A 463 10.26 47.28 10.45
N ASP A 464 10.72 48.16 9.55
CA ASP A 464 11.11 49.53 9.89
C ASP A 464 9.91 50.33 10.46
N ALA A 465 8.74 50.24 9.82
CA ALA A 465 7.51 50.87 10.32
C ALA A 465 6.97 50.25 11.63
N THR A 466 7.12 48.94 11.82
CA THR A 466 6.74 48.25 13.07
C THR A 466 7.63 48.66 14.24
N ALA A 467 8.93 48.89 13.99
CA ALA A 467 9.83 49.45 14.98
C ALA A 467 9.42 50.86 15.40
N GLU A 468 9.03 51.73 14.45
CA GLU A 468 8.53 53.06 14.77
C GLU A 468 7.20 53.00 15.56
N PHE A 469 6.26 52.15 15.13
CA PHE A 469 4.99 51.89 15.83
C PHE A 469 5.20 51.43 17.28
N ALA A 470 6.21 50.59 17.54
CA ALA A 470 6.58 50.16 18.89
C ALA A 470 7.10 51.32 19.77
N THR A 471 7.78 52.32 19.20
CA THR A 471 8.20 53.51 19.98
C THR A 471 7.03 54.36 20.45
N ARG A 472 5.92 54.37 19.69
CA ARG A 472 4.67 55.05 20.05
C ARG A 472 3.81 54.21 21.03
N ASN A 473 3.88 52.88 20.92
CA ASN A 473 3.08 51.92 21.71
C ASN A 473 3.91 51.19 22.78
N LYS A 474 4.56 51.94 23.68
CA LYS A 474 5.46 51.40 24.73
C LYS A 474 4.80 50.45 25.73
N GLN A 475 3.47 50.39 25.79
CA GLN A 475 2.70 49.44 26.59
C GLN A 475 2.67 48.02 25.99
N LEU A 476 2.96 47.87 24.68
CA LEU A 476 3.09 46.58 24.02
C LEU A 476 4.56 46.12 24.09
N THR A 477 4.80 44.93 24.63
CA THR A 477 6.15 44.36 24.64
C THR A 477 6.56 43.93 23.22
N PRO A 478 7.86 43.93 22.86
CA PRO A 478 8.31 43.50 21.54
C PRO A 478 7.82 42.10 21.14
N SER A 479 7.77 41.17 22.11
CA SER A 479 7.17 39.84 21.91
C SER A 479 5.69 39.93 21.57
N ARG A 480 4.90 40.73 22.30
CA ARG A 480 3.45 40.85 22.05
C ARG A 480 3.15 41.53 20.71
N ILE A 481 3.99 42.46 20.26
CA ILE A 481 3.92 43.06 18.93
C ILE A 481 4.19 41.98 17.87
N ALA A 482 5.23 41.16 18.04
CA ALA A 482 5.51 40.04 17.14
C ALA A 482 4.36 39.01 17.10
N ASP A 483 3.87 38.55 18.26
CA ASP A 483 2.76 37.59 18.36
C ASP A 483 1.52 38.05 17.56
N VAL A 484 1.16 39.32 17.69
CA VAL A 484 -0.03 39.91 17.04
C VAL A 484 0.19 40.18 15.55
N ALA A 485 1.38 40.65 15.16
CA ALA A 485 1.73 40.81 13.76
C ALA A 485 1.69 39.47 13.01
N ILE A 486 2.30 38.43 13.59
CA ILE A 486 2.36 37.06 13.03
C ILE A 486 0.95 36.45 12.97
N ALA A 487 0.15 36.57 14.05
CA ALA A 487 -1.25 36.13 14.03
C ALA A 487 -2.08 36.87 12.96
N GLY A 488 -1.79 38.14 12.70
CA GLY A 488 -2.37 38.90 11.59
C GLY A 488 -1.99 38.32 10.22
N MET A 489 -0.71 38.08 9.95
CA MET A 489 -0.25 37.46 8.69
C MET A 489 -0.88 36.08 8.46
N LEU A 490 -0.86 35.22 9.48
CA LEU A 490 -1.45 33.88 9.42
C LEU A 490 -2.97 33.91 9.25
N SER A 491 -3.66 34.96 9.73
CA SER A 491 -5.10 35.14 9.48
C SER A 491 -5.44 35.51 8.03
N ALA A 492 -4.48 36.00 7.25
CA ALA A 492 -4.65 36.24 5.81
C ALA A 492 -4.45 34.96 4.98
N SER A 493 -3.61 34.04 5.45
CA SER A 493 -3.26 32.79 4.77
C SER A 493 -3.13 31.64 5.78
N PRO A 494 -4.25 31.00 6.19
CA PRO A 494 -4.23 29.93 7.18
C PRO A 494 -3.77 28.60 6.56
N ASP A 495 -2.45 28.44 6.38
CA ASP A 495 -1.84 27.17 5.92
C ASP A 495 -1.79 26.11 7.03
N CYS A 496 -1.52 24.86 6.62
CA CYS A 496 -1.70 23.70 7.49
C CYS A 496 -0.45 23.30 8.28
N HIS A 497 0.49 24.23 8.55
CA HIS A 497 1.85 23.80 8.83
C HIS A 497 2.72 24.42 9.96
N THR A 498 2.47 25.51 10.73
CA THR A 498 3.50 26.14 11.68
C THR A 498 3.52 25.81 13.23
N TYR A 499 4.70 25.67 13.90
CA TYR A 499 4.97 25.64 15.40
C TYR A 499 5.39 27.07 15.85
N TYR A 500 5.32 27.36 17.16
CA TYR A 500 6.34 28.21 17.82
C TYR A 500 6.46 27.95 19.33
N VAL A 501 7.51 28.48 19.97
CA VAL A 501 7.70 28.47 21.43
C VAL A 501 7.80 29.91 21.94
N ASN A 502 7.09 30.25 23.01
CA ASN A 502 7.11 31.60 23.57
C ASN A 502 8.26 31.82 24.57
N ALA A 503 8.49 33.09 24.93
CA ALA A 503 9.58 33.50 25.83
C ALA A 503 9.44 33.00 27.29
N GLN A 504 8.34 32.30 27.62
CA GLN A 504 8.07 31.70 28.93
C GLN A 504 8.23 30.17 28.92
N GLY A 505 8.67 29.58 27.80
CA GLY A 505 8.92 28.14 27.67
C GLY A 505 7.68 27.30 27.35
N ALA A 506 6.55 27.91 27.00
CA ALA A 506 5.38 27.19 26.51
C ALA A 506 5.44 27.02 24.98
N GLY A 507 5.41 25.78 24.52
CA GLY A 507 5.36 25.43 23.10
C GLY A 507 3.93 25.30 22.58
N PHE A 508 3.65 25.91 21.43
CA PHE A 508 2.36 25.87 20.75
C PHE A 508 2.44 25.14 19.40
N LEU A 509 1.32 24.54 19.01
CA LEU A 509 1.28 23.42 18.07
C LEU A 509 -0.09 23.37 17.38
N SER A 510 -0.14 23.24 16.05
CA SER A 510 -1.40 23.18 15.28
C SER A 510 -1.72 21.85 14.53
N ARG A 511 -0.78 20.87 14.53
CA ARG A 511 -1.07 19.39 14.69
C ARG A 511 -1.41 18.52 13.38
N PRO A 512 -0.91 17.28 12.91
CA PRO A 512 -0.41 15.92 13.46
C PRO A 512 1.01 15.23 13.12
N VAL A 513 1.90 15.00 14.11
CA VAL A 513 3.24 14.30 14.18
C VAL A 513 4.39 14.76 13.22
N ARG A 514 5.66 14.40 13.56
CA ARG A 514 6.97 14.85 13.02
C ARG A 514 7.51 14.09 11.77
N SER A 515 8.54 14.65 11.13
CA SER A 515 9.46 14.01 10.16
C SER A 515 10.94 14.17 10.57
N THR A 516 11.89 13.70 9.74
CA THR A 516 13.35 13.59 10.04
C THR A 516 14.23 14.32 9.02
N GLY A 517 15.43 14.75 9.41
CA GLY A 517 16.44 15.37 8.51
C GLY A 517 17.86 14.77 8.64
N THR A 518 18.84 15.34 7.95
CA THR A 518 20.26 14.90 7.98
C THR A 518 21.25 16.08 8.05
N ASP A 519 22.51 15.73 8.34
CA ASP A 519 23.76 16.52 8.31
C ASP A 519 24.07 17.45 9.50
N ALA A 520 25.32 17.36 9.95
CA ALA A 520 25.89 18.16 11.05
C ALA A 520 26.23 19.59 10.61
N ARG A 521 25.36 20.54 11.00
CA ARG A 521 25.53 21.97 10.74
C ARG A 521 26.47 22.62 11.75
N ILE A 522 27.78 22.50 11.51
CA ILE A 522 28.82 23.27 12.23
C ILE A 522 28.49 24.78 12.15
N PRO A 523 28.36 25.50 13.28
CA PRO A 523 28.06 26.93 13.27
C PRO A 523 29.14 27.74 12.55
N SER A 524 28.73 28.74 11.76
CA SER A 524 29.65 29.63 11.04
C SER A 524 30.45 30.53 12.00
N GLY A 525 29.78 31.15 12.96
CA GLY A 525 30.39 31.95 14.03
C GLY A 525 31.09 31.12 15.12
N GLY A 526 31.71 31.81 16.08
CA GLY A 526 32.41 31.22 17.23
C GLY A 526 33.91 30.97 17.03
N THR A 527 34.66 31.02 18.12
CA THR A 527 36.12 30.78 18.16
C THR A 527 36.39 29.28 18.01
N SER A 528 37.24 28.88 17.07
CA SER A 528 37.58 27.46 16.85
C SER A 528 38.46 26.89 17.97
N LEU A 529 38.14 25.68 18.42
CA LEU A 529 38.95 24.87 19.33
C LEU A 529 39.93 23.95 18.58
N GLY A 530 39.79 23.84 17.27
CA GLY A 530 40.65 23.04 16.40
C GLY A 530 39.98 22.70 15.07
N GLY A 531 40.80 22.39 14.06
CA GLY A 531 40.32 21.63 12.90
C GLY A 531 39.89 20.22 13.30
N PRO A 532 39.16 19.50 12.43
CA PRO A 532 38.85 18.09 12.68
C PRO A 532 40.12 17.27 12.85
N ASP A 533 40.14 16.39 13.85
CA ASP A 533 41.20 15.40 14.05
C ASP A 533 40.98 14.14 13.19
N GLN A 534 41.75 13.08 13.44
CA GLN A 534 41.63 11.80 12.72
C GLN A 534 40.30 11.06 12.96
N ALA A 535 39.52 11.43 13.99
CA ALA A 535 38.17 10.94 14.25
C ALA A 535 37.09 11.96 13.78
N GLY A 536 37.49 12.98 13.02
CA GLY A 536 36.59 14.03 12.52
C GLY A 536 36.10 15.00 13.60
N LEU A 537 36.60 14.92 14.85
CA LEU A 537 36.09 15.68 15.99
C LEU A 537 36.53 17.14 15.91
N THR A 538 35.58 18.07 16.02
CA THR A 538 35.81 19.52 15.94
C THR A 538 34.88 20.27 16.90
N GLY A 539 35.26 21.49 17.28
CA GLY A 539 34.47 22.29 18.21
C GLY A 539 34.73 23.78 18.15
N LYS A 540 33.80 24.56 18.70
CA LYS A 540 33.85 26.02 18.78
C LYS A 540 33.29 26.55 20.10
N ILE A 541 33.87 27.61 20.65
CA ILE A 541 33.20 28.44 21.65
C ILE A 541 32.32 29.45 20.92
N LEU A 542 31.01 29.34 21.12
CA LEU A 542 30.01 30.30 20.65
C LEU A 542 29.88 31.48 21.63
N ALA A 543 29.24 32.55 21.18
CA ALA A 543 28.95 33.71 22.02
C ALA A 543 28.20 33.29 23.31
N GLY A 544 28.57 33.91 24.44
CA GLY A 544 28.08 33.52 25.78
C GLY A 544 28.90 32.42 26.48
N GLY A 545 29.81 31.74 25.77
CA GLY A 545 30.64 30.66 26.34
C GLY A 545 30.03 29.27 26.17
N VAL A 546 29.16 29.07 25.18
CA VAL A 546 28.61 27.73 24.86
C VAL A 546 29.62 26.97 24.00
N ALA A 547 30.12 25.84 24.49
CA ALA A 547 31.06 24.99 23.78
C ALA A 547 30.32 24.00 22.87
N TYR A 548 30.33 24.31 21.57
CA TYR A 548 29.78 23.45 20.52
C TYR A 548 30.81 22.36 20.16
N ILE A 549 30.42 21.08 20.20
CA ILE A 549 31.29 19.94 19.87
C ILE A 549 30.54 18.98 18.96
N THR A 550 31.18 18.54 17.87
CA THR A 550 30.59 17.66 16.83
C THR A 550 31.68 16.86 16.12
N TRP A 551 31.31 15.82 15.38
CA TRP A 551 32.21 15.09 14.50
C TRP A 551 31.61 14.85 13.10
N ARG A 552 32.44 14.43 12.14
CA ARG A 552 32.02 13.94 10.81
C ARG A 552 32.44 12.48 10.63
N GLU A 553 31.52 11.69 10.07
CA GLU A 553 31.70 10.29 9.61
C GLU A 553 32.46 9.35 10.55
N PHE A 554 31.74 8.75 11.50
CA PHE A 554 32.26 7.64 12.30
C PHE A 554 32.27 6.33 11.48
N ILE A 555 33.39 6.00 10.84
CA ILE A 555 33.60 4.68 10.20
C ILE A 555 34.28 3.74 11.20
N SER A 556 33.54 2.72 11.64
CA SER A 556 33.94 1.79 12.70
C SER A 556 34.90 0.68 12.22
N GLU A 557 36.06 1.03 11.66
CA GLU A 557 37.14 0.07 11.46
C GLU A 557 37.95 -0.16 12.76
N SER A 558 37.41 -1.07 13.59
CA SER A 558 37.94 -1.54 14.88
C SER A 558 37.80 -0.60 16.10
N ASN A 559 37.93 -1.19 17.30
CA ASN A 559 37.62 -0.56 18.60
C ASN A 559 38.67 0.47 19.05
N TYR A 560 38.62 1.69 18.50
CA TYR A 560 39.44 2.82 18.96
C TYR A 560 38.73 3.68 20.03
N LYS A 561 39.46 4.02 21.10
CA LYS A 561 38.97 4.87 22.19
C LYS A 561 39.10 6.36 21.82
N ILE A 562 37.97 7.05 21.62
CA ILE A 562 37.92 8.52 21.40
C ILE A 562 38.26 9.35 22.67
N GLY A 563 38.33 8.71 23.84
CA GLY A 563 38.40 9.38 25.16
C GLY A 563 39.43 10.51 25.27
N ASP A 564 40.68 10.29 24.88
CA ASP A 564 41.75 11.28 25.04
C ASP A 564 41.59 12.48 24.09
N ALA A 565 41.09 12.25 22.87
CA ALA A 565 40.80 13.31 21.90
C ALA A 565 39.60 14.17 22.34
N LEU A 566 38.54 13.53 22.84
CA LEU A 566 37.40 14.24 23.41
C LEU A 566 37.79 15.02 24.66
N ARG A 567 38.58 14.43 25.57
CA ARG A 567 39.07 15.15 26.76
C ARG A 567 39.90 16.37 26.38
N ALA A 568 40.83 16.23 25.44
CA ALA A 568 41.61 17.36 24.93
C ALA A 568 40.74 18.43 24.22
N MET A 569 39.55 18.10 23.72
CA MET A 569 38.58 19.09 23.20
C MET A 569 37.86 19.82 24.35
N LEU A 570 37.47 19.10 25.41
CA LEU A 570 36.87 19.67 26.61
C LEU A 570 37.84 20.58 27.36
N ASP A 571 39.11 20.17 27.52
CA ASP A 571 40.15 20.98 28.16
C ASP A 571 40.37 22.31 27.43
N LYS A 572 40.46 22.27 26.09
CA LYS A 572 40.53 23.49 25.26
C LYS A 572 39.29 24.36 25.42
N ALA A 573 38.09 23.75 25.53
CA ALA A 573 36.85 24.49 25.70
C ALA A 573 36.79 25.21 27.06
N VAL A 574 37.12 24.52 28.16
CA VAL A 574 37.21 25.12 29.51
C VAL A 574 38.26 26.25 29.52
N ALA A 575 39.44 26.01 28.92
CA ALA A 575 40.48 27.03 28.79
C ALA A 575 40.07 28.26 27.94
N ASN A 576 39.10 28.11 27.03
CA ASN A 576 38.49 29.20 26.26
C ASN A 576 37.18 29.73 26.89
N GLY A 577 36.91 29.41 28.16
CA GLY A 577 35.82 29.99 28.93
C GLY A 577 34.45 29.35 28.70
N ALA A 578 34.41 28.03 28.46
CA ALA A 578 33.15 27.28 28.40
C ALA A 578 32.32 27.41 29.69
N LYS A 579 31.00 27.51 29.52
CA LYS A 579 29.99 27.65 30.59
C LYS A 579 28.79 26.72 30.41
N ALA A 580 28.65 26.11 29.23
CA ALA A 580 27.66 25.09 28.90
C ALA A 580 28.17 24.28 27.70
N TRP A 581 27.75 23.02 27.60
CA TRP A 581 28.09 22.12 26.50
C TRP A 581 26.94 22.02 25.50
N LEU A 582 27.25 22.05 24.21
CA LEU A 582 26.31 21.79 23.13
C LEU A 582 26.89 20.71 22.20
N PHE A 583 26.52 19.46 22.46
CA PHE A 583 26.95 18.32 21.66
C PHE A 583 26.03 18.12 20.47
N ASP A 584 26.56 18.19 19.25
CA ASP A 584 25.86 17.87 18.02
C ASP A 584 26.31 16.51 17.48
N LEU A 585 25.41 15.52 17.54
CA LEU A 585 25.70 14.15 17.14
C LEU A 585 25.13 13.81 15.75
N ARG A 586 24.83 14.82 14.91
CA ARG A 586 24.35 14.64 13.53
C ARG A 586 25.37 14.00 12.57
N GLY A 587 26.55 13.58 13.06
CA GLY A 587 27.56 12.82 12.34
C GLY A 587 27.43 11.30 12.55
N ASN A 588 26.71 10.64 11.65
CA ASN A 588 26.58 9.18 11.52
C ASN A 588 25.91 8.40 12.68
N PHE A 589 24.57 8.31 12.64
CA PHE A 589 23.79 7.13 13.08
C PHE A 589 23.25 6.35 11.85
N GLY A 590 23.99 6.39 10.73
CA GLY A 590 23.60 5.90 9.41
C GLY A 590 24.10 4.49 9.09
N GLY A 591 23.82 3.52 9.95
CA GLY A 591 24.01 2.11 9.61
C GLY A 591 22.99 1.64 8.57
N ILE A 592 23.44 1.01 7.48
CA ILE A 592 22.56 0.40 6.48
C ILE A 592 22.50 -1.12 6.74
N GLY A 593 21.50 -1.56 7.50
CA GLY A 593 21.22 -2.99 7.73
C GLY A 593 20.56 -3.28 9.08
N PRO A 594 19.90 -4.45 9.24
CA PRO A 594 19.20 -4.82 10.46
C PRO A 594 20.15 -5.49 11.49
N THR A 595 20.79 -4.68 12.33
CA THR A 595 21.46 -5.14 13.56
C THR A 595 21.20 -4.19 14.72
N ASP A 596 21.32 -4.72 15.95
CA ASP A 596 20.94 -4.05 17.19
C ASP A 596 21.57 -2.65 17.37
N ALA A 597 20.79 -1.71 17.91
CA ALA A 597 21.23 -0.35 18.20
C ALA A 597 22.23 -0.33 19.38
N MET A 598 23.50 -0.62 19.11
CA MET A 598 24.58 -0.68 20.10
C MET A 598 25.00 0.72 20.58
N ALA A 599 24.23 1.31 21.50
CA ALA A 599 24.60 2.54 22.19
C ALA A 599 25.77 2.30 23.18
N SER A 600 27.00 2.38 22.68
CA SER A 600 28.22 2.33 23.50
C SER A 600 28.55 3.70 24.08
N TRP A 601 28.38 3.87 25.39
CA TRP A 601 28.63 5.14 26.08
C TRP A 601 30.07 5.23 26.60
N PHE A 602 30.71 6.39 26.40
CA PHE A 602 32.07 6.65 26.88
C PHE A 602 32.15 8.00 27.62
N LEU A 603 32.22 7.96 28.94
CA LEU A 603 32.73 9.05 29.77
C LEU A 603 33.67 8.45 30.83
N ASN A 604 34.78 9.12 31.10
CA ASN A 604 35.76 8.80 32.14
C ASN A 604 36.51 7.44 32.08
N GLY A 605 36.64 6.83 30.90
CA GLY A 605 37.77 5.92 30.55
C GLY A 605 37.66 4.42 30.89
N GLU A 606 36.79 4.06 31.84
CA GLU A 606 36.48 2.69 32.28
C GLU A 606 35.76 1.84 31.20
N PRO A 607 35.69 0.49 31.30
CA PRO A 607 35.26 -0.37 30.20
C PRO A 607 33.75 -0.33 29.90
N THR A 608 33.43 -0.51 28.62
CA THR A 608 32.09 -0.34 28.05
C THR A 608 31.05 -1.28 28.65
N LEU A 609 29.92 -0.74 29.10
CA LEU A 609 28.77 -1.52 29.57
C LEU A 609 27.77 -1.77 28.43
N THR A 610 27.76 -2.98 27.88
CA THR A 610 26.84 -3.36 26.79
C THR A 610 25.46 -3.74 27.33
N THR A 611 24.46 -2.89 27.12
CA THR A 611 23.03 -3.19 27.41
C THR A 611 22.22 -3.29 26.12
N MET A 612 21.70 -4.47 25.81
CA MET A 612 20.68 -4.65 24.76
C MET A 612 19.29 -4.37 25.31
N THR A 613 18.56 -3.41 24.73
CA THR A 613 17.18 -3.07 25.11
C THR A 613 16.19 -3.44 24.02
N LYS A 614 15.38 -4.49 24.25
CA LYS A 614 14.22 -4.80 23.41
C LYS A 614 13.10 -3.80 23.66
N THR A 615 12.74 -2.99 22.67
CA THR A 615 11.52 -2.17 22.69
C THR A 615 10.27 -2.99 22.33
N GLY A 616 10.03 -4.03 23.13
CA GLY A 616 8.70 -4.64 23.24
C GLY A 616 7.75 -3.77 24.07
N SER A 617 6.46 -4.10 24.06
CA SER A 617 5.45 -3.43 24.88
C SER A 617 5.69 -3.64 26.39
N SER A 618 5.44 -2.59 27.17
CA SER A 618 5.64 -2.44 28.63
C SER A 618 7.11 -2.45 29.08
N GLY A 619 7.43 -1.56 30.05
CA GLY A 619 8.81 -1.16 30.35
C GLY A 619 9.38 -1.72 31.65
N THR A 620 10.70 -1.55 31.82
CA THR A 620 11.46 -1.90 33.03
C THR A 620 12.52 -0.83 33.34
N THR A 621 12.66 -0.48 34.61
CA THR A 621 13.65 0.48 35.11
C THR A 621 14.90 -0.24 35.63
N THR A 622 16.06 0.04 35.03
CA THR A 622 17.40 -0.24 35.61
C THR A 622 18.46 0.64 34.95
N ALA A 623 19.07 1.53 35.72
CA ALA A 623 20.27 2.30 35.34
C ALA A 623 21.40 2.04 36.35
N LEU A 624 22.64 1.97 35.85
CA LEU A 624 23.86 1.76 36.66
C LEU A 624 24.50 3.10 37.04
N LYS A 625 25.20 3.13 38.19
CA LYS A 625 25.40 4.36 39.00
C LYS A 625 26.81 4.95 39.04
N GLU A 626 27.78 4.41 38.29
CA GLU A 626 29.21 4.79 38.42
C GLU A 626 29.77 5.42 37.14
N LEU A 627 29.04 6.38 36.58
CA LEU A 627 29.50 7.24 35.48
C LEU A 627 29.40 8.72 35.90
N ARG A 628 30.51 9.29 36.36
CA ARG A 628 30.62 10.72 36.69
C ARG A 628 31.83 11.35 36.00
N LEU A 629 31.63 12.53 35.42
CA LEU A 629 32.70 13.41 34.95
C LEU A 629 33.40 14.09 36.14
N PRO A 630 34.72 14.38 36.04
CA PRO A 630 35.38 15.34 36.91
C PRO A 630 34.63 16.67 36.97
N ASP A 631 34.66 17.32 38.15
CA ASP A 631 33.86 18.51 38.45
C ASP A 631 34.16 19.67 37.47
N GLU A 632 35.39 19.78 36.93
CA GLU A 632 35.75 20.79 35.93
C GLU A 632 34.95 20.72 34.61
N TYR A 633 34.28 19.59 34.33
CA TYR A 633 33.44 19.42 33.13
C TYR A 633 31.93 19.36 33.43
N GLN A 634 31.49 19.47 34.69
CA GLN A 634 30.06 19.40 35.08
C GLN A 634 29.29 20.71 34.79
N LEU A 635 29.38 21.19 33.56
CA LEU A 635 28.63 22.35 33.06
C LEU A 635 27.27 21.91 32.48
N PRO A 636 26.24 22.78 32.43
CA PRO A 636 24.96 22.47 31.81
C PRO A 636 25.10 21.91 30.39
N MET A 637 24.55 20.72 30.15
CA MET A 637 24.64 20.02 28.86
C MET A 637 23.34 20.15 28.05
N VAL A 638 23.49 20.41 26.76
CA VAL A 638 22.46 20.24 25.74
C VAL A 638 23.00 19.29 24.67
N ILE A 639 22.23 18.28 24.29
CA ILE A 639 22.60 17.31 23.26
C ILE A 639 21.59 17.38 22.12
N ILE A 640 22.09 17.64 20.91
CA ILE A 640 21.33 17.55 19.66
C ILE A 640 21.58 16.14 19.10
N LEU A 641 20.61 15.25 19.35
CA LEU A 641 20.52 13.94 18.70
C LEU A 641 19.71 14.06 17.41
N ASN A 642 20.03 13.22 16.43
CA ASN A 642 19.26 13.06 15.21
C ASN A 642 19.11 11.56 14.89
N ASP A 643 18.21 10.92 15.65
CA ASP A 643 17.77 9.54 15.41
C ASP A 643 16.60 9.55 14.40
N ARG A 644 16.52 8.50 13.58
CA ARG A 644 15.36 8.24 12.69
C ARG A 644 14.27 7.43 13.40
N GLY A 645 14.60 6.74 14.50
CA GLY A 645 13.66 6.18 15.46
C GLY A 645 13.41 7.12 16.65
N GLY A 646 12.37 6.83 17.45
CA GLY A 646 12.04 7.62 18.64
C GLY A 646 12.79 7.22 19.91
N SER A 647 13.24 5.97 20.01
CA SER A 647 13.64 5.33 21.26
C SER A 647 15.02 5.71 21.78
N GLY A 648 16.00 6.01 20.91
CA GLY A 648 17.35 6.40 21.32
C GLY A 648 17.36 7.70 22.15
N PRO A 649 16.77 8.81 21.66
CA PRO A 649 16.70 10.07 22.39
C PRO A 649 15.93 10.00 23.69
N GLU A 650 14.88 9.19 23.77
CA GLU A 650 14.05 9.05 24.98
C GLU A 650 14.82 8.35 26.11
N VAL A 651 15.54 7.27 25.80
CA VAL A 651 16.37 6.55 26.79
C VAL A 651 17.53 7.42 27.28
N LEU A 652 18.22 8.16 26.40
CA LEU A 652 19.28 9.09 26.85
C LEU A 652 18.71 10.24 27.69
N THR A 653 17.55 10.79 27.31
CA THR A 653 16.89 11.87 28.07
C THR A 653 16.41 11.40 29.45
N ALA A 654 16.09 10.11 29.63
CA ALA A 654 15.83 9.54 30.94
C ALA A 654 17.13 9.38 31.75
N ALA A 655 18.18 8.78 31.17
CA ALA A 655 19.46 8.57 31.85
C ALA A 655 20.13 9.89 32.34
N LEU A 656 19.98 10.98 31.57
CA LEU A 656 20.44 12.33 31.90
C LEU A 656 19.50 13.14 32.81
N LYS A 657 18.39 12.55 33.26
CA LYS A 657 17.52 13.09 34.32
C LYS A 657 17.63 12.33 35.65
N GLU A 658 18.20 11.13 35.62
CA GLU A 658 18.39 10.27 36.80
C GLU A 658 19.81 10.37 37.42
N ASN A 659 20.74 11.10 36.78
CA ASN A 659 22.13 11.31 37.22
C ASN A 659 22.51 12.80 37.22
#